data_AF-A0A1A8X1U1-F1
#
_entry.id   AF-A0A1A8X1U1-F1
#
_cell.length_a   1.000
_cell.length_b   1.000
_cell.length_c   1.000
_cell.angle_alpha   90.00
_cell.angle_beta   90.00
_cell.angle_gamma   90.00
#
_symmetry.space_group_name_H-M   'P 1'
#
loop_
_entity.id
_entity.type
_entity.pdbx_description
1 polymer ?
#
loop_
_entity_poly.entity_id
_entity_poly.type
_entity_poly.pdbx_seq_one_letter_code
_entity_poly.pdbx_strand_id
1 'polypeptide(L)'
;INNLINFIGNITINKNSNVQKLFEINNLQDKLIKCIELLNEDIFIFKIKNEIINNLNNKFLKDKKDLFLNEYINILKKKIGQKTDHEIIYDSFFKKFNSIKYYLEEDSIITISREIDKFVLYNENCNDYPSTYQYLNTILSIPFGKYAHINNDINLCEKILDDCHYGLNEVKKYIIEFLGLYILNKDIKPKTLLLVGYPGVGKTSICKSISISLNIPYYVINMNNIHNMNELIGHRKTYVNSYEGKIVNSLITTKVMNPLILLDEFDKISFVNTNIYNTLLNIFDTKQNTNFKDQYVNFPIDISNAFFVCTANCIDNIPDVLLDRMEIIYVYPYTNSEKCLIFKNYLKRKIQQETSVTNDHLVISDGMILYIIQNYTNENGVRQLYNVLYSIYRRRAYLLLKGVTKKVELNENNIHELNNFVNLESIKWKRGSSHTLPSIAGSTKSLAFTDNGGQIVTIEVCGLMSPYLVNCETSGSEAFFPNDSNTHLYGTNTPQGHLNRNSTIKNATTHLSNRYGTKMGRSANDNLEKFHHNNIYTHECGKENHGYTHIIEEESYNKNIAMGSELHKLHLEHDNGSVSKKRYSFVKDLNEFPSISTDELDNSNLGVHPYGKNSTLPTGESTMHNWPTLQRGKSVGDTGSTSNVQFTPRLDIQEERKRKNMQCNIIITGNVGKVMQESIIIANTYSINLLSSIIPNFEAEYLHINLSECDIKKDGPSAGINFVTAIISYYLKIAVDNSLCMTGEITLNGHIQKIGGLMEKVIVAKNFGIRKLMIPRDNVQEYELLPNYVKEDIQVSYVHHYYEIFTSLFTNVGKGPKKGGSPSL
;
A
#
# COMPACT_ATOMS: atom_id res chain seq x y z
N ILE A 1 -9.41 1.38 -72.41
CA ILE A 1 -9.99 1.29 -71.06
C ILE A 1 -9.01 0.61 -70.08
N ASN A 2 -8.55 -0.61 -70.33
CA ASN A 2 -7.59 -1.30 -69.44
C ASN A 2 -6.28 -0.51 -69.19
N ASN A 3 -5.71 0.15 -70.21
CA ASN A 3 -4.53 1.01 -70.02
C ASN A 3 -4.78 2.18 -69.06
N LEU A 4 -6.01 2.69 -69.02
CA LEU A 4 -6.41 3.82 -68.17
C LEU A 4 -6.63 3.36 -66.72
N ILE A 5 -7.20 2.17 -66.53
CA ILE A 5 -7.29 1.50 -65.23
C ILE A 5 -5.90 1.21 -64.65
N ASN A 6 -4.96 0.73 -65.49
CA ASN A 6 -3.58 0.48 -65.06
C ASN A 6 -2.84 1.76 -64.68
N PHE A 7 -3.09 2.85 -65.41
CA PHE A 7 -2.54 4.15 -65.08
C PHE A 7 -3.06 4.68 -63.74
N ILE A 8 -4.37 4.56 -63.49
CA ILE A 8 -4.98 4.94 -62.22
C ILE A 8 -4.41 4.09 -61.07
N GLY A 9 -4.35 2.77 -61.23
CA GLY A 9 -3.79 1.88 -60.22
C GLY A 9 -2.33 2.19 -59.84
N ASN A 10 -1.54 2.77 -60.74
CA ASN A 10 -0.17 3.19 -60.46
C ASN A 10 -0.07 4.53 -59.72
N ILE A 11 -1.08 5.39 -59.84
CA ILE A 11 -1.08 6.75 -59.24
C ILE A 11 -1.80 6.76 -57.89
N THR A 12 -2.71 5.82 -57.66
CA THR A 12 -3.51 5.78 -56.44
C THR A 12 -2.64 5.69 -55.19
N ILE A 13 -3.03 6.42 -54.14
CA ILE A 13 -2.29 6.53 -52.88
C ILE A 13 -2.49 5.28 -52.00
N ASN A 14 -3.49 4.48 -52.34
CA ASN A 14 -3.90 3.29 -51.61
C ASN A 14 -2.85 2.17 -51.60
N LYS A 15 -2.88 1.33 -50.54
CA LYS A 15 -1.91 0.23 -50.33
C LYS A 15 -1.88 -0.74 -51.51
N ASN A 16 -0.68 -1.26 -51.81
CA ASN A 16 -0.41 -2.25 -52.87
C ASN A 16 -1.41 -3.42 -52.90
N SER A 17 -1.97 -3.84 -51.76
CA SER A 17 -2.97 -4.92 -51.69
C SER A 17 -4.29 -4.60 -52.41
N ASN A 18 -4.76 -3.36 -52.37
CA ASN A 18 -6.02 -2.96 -53.03
C ASN A 18 -5.82 -2.76 -54.53
N VAL A 19 -4.66 -2.21 -54.91
CA VAL A 19 -4.21 -2.10 -56.30
C VAL A 19 -4.02 -3.48 -56.92
N GLN A 20 -3.46 -4.43 -56.18
CA GLN A 20 -3.28 -5.80 -56.63
C GLN A 20 -4.62 -6.53 -56.83
N LYS A 21 -5.58 -6.37 -55.91
CA LYS A 21 -6.96 -6.87 -56.10
C LYS A 21 -7.65 -6.28 -57.32
N LEU A 22 -7.39 -5.00 -57.65
CA LEU A 22 -7.90 -4.38 -58.86
C LEU A 22 -7.29 -5.02 -60.14
N PHE A 23 -6.03 -5.45 -60.09
CA PHE A 23 -5.40 -6.15 -61.22
C PHE A 23 -5.85 -7.60 -61.39
N GLU A 24 -6.20 -8.29 -60.30
CA GLU A 24 -6.67 -9.69 -60.29
C GLU A 24 -8.10 -9.88 -60.84
N ILE A 25 -8.91 -8.81 -60.94
CA ILE A 25 -10.27 -8.89 -61.48
C ILE A 25 -10.22 -9.02 -63.01
N ASN A 26 -10.83 -10.10 -63.52
CA ASN A 26 -10.91 -10.42 -64.95
C ASN A 26 -12.11 -9.75 -65.67
N ASN A 27 -13.20 -9.47 -64.95
CA ASN A 27 -14.38 -8.82 -65.52
C ASN A 27 -14.18 -7.29 -65.59
N LEU A 28 -14.34 -6.73 -66.79
CA LEU A 28 -14.02 -5.33 -67.07
C LEU A 28 -14.96 -4.35 -66.32
N GLN A 29 -16.22 -4.73 -66.14
CA GLN A 29 -17.22 -3.91 -65.45
C GLN A 29 -16.92 -3.81 -63.94
N ASP A 30 -16.62 -4.92 -63.28
CA ASP A 30 -16.28 -4.96 -61.86
C ASP A 30 -14.95 -4.25 -61.57
N LYS A 31 -14.00 -4.35 -62.52
CA LYS A 31 -12.71 -3.67 -62.46
C LYS A 31 -12.86 -2.15 -62.51
N LEU A 32 -13.80 -1.63 -63.32
CA LEU A 32 -14.12 -0.21 -63.39
C LEU A 32 -14.77 0.31 -62.10
N ILE A 33 -15.69 -0.45 -61.51
CA ILE A 33 -16.33 -0.08 -60.24
C ILE A 33 -15.28 0.03 -59.14
N LYS A 34 -14.39 -0.95 -59.01
CA LYS A 34 -13.31 -0.93 -58.03
C LYS A 34 -12.34 0.23 -58.25
N CYS A 35 -12.05 0.57 -59.51
CA CYS A 35 -11.22 1.72 -59.87
C CYS A 35 -11.85 3.04 -59.42
N ILE A 36 -13.16 3.20 -59.62
CA ILE A 36 -13.92 4.40 -59.20
C ILE A 36 -13.97 4.51 -57.67
N GLU A 37 -14.15 3.40 -56.94
CA GLU A 37 -14.08 3.39 -55.48
C GLU A 37 -12.73 3.90 -54.98
N LEU A 38 -11.62 3.38 -55.51
CA LEU A 38 -10.27 3.82 -55.12
C LEU A 38 -10.02 5.29 -55.43
N LEU A 39 -10.48 5.77 -56.59
CA LEU A 39 -10.38 7.19 -56.93
C LEU A 39 -11.19 8.07 -56.00
N ASN A 40 -12.39 7.64 -55.60
CA ASN A 40 -13.22 8.40 -54.67
C ASN A 40 -12.60 8.46 -53.27
N GLU A 41 -12.00 7.37 -52.80
CA GLU A 41 -11.22 7.35 -51.56
C GLU A 41 -10.02 8.32 -51.64
N ASP A 42 -9.27 8.30 -52.73
CA ASP A 42 -8.13 9.21 -52.93
C ASP A 42 -8.58 10.68 -52.98
N ILE A 43 -9.67 10.99 -53.71
CA ILE A 43 -10.26 12.34 -53.76
C ILE A 43 -10.70 12.79 -52.36
N PHE A 44 -11.28 11.89 -51.57
CA PHE A 44 -11.70 12.20 -50.20
C PHE A 44 -10.49 12.49 -49.30
N ILE A 45 -9.43 11.68 -49.38
CA ILE A 45 -8.17 11.90 -48.67
C ILE A 45 -7.56 13.26 -49.07
N PHE A 46 -7.56 13.60 -50.36
CA PHE A 46 -7.07 14.88 -50.85
C PHE A 46 -7.90 16.06 -50.32
N LYS A 47 -9.23 15.92 -50.27
CA LYS A 47 -10.11 16.96 -49.69
C LYS A 47 -9.80 17.20 -48.22
N ILE A 48 -9.69 16.14 -47.41
CA ILE A 48 -9.32 16.25 -45.99
C ILE A 48 -7.94 16.89 -45.84
N LYS A 49 -6.96 16.46 -46.64
CA LYS A 49 -5.60 17.02 -46.60
C LYS A 49 -5.61 18.52 -46.88
N ASN A 50 -6.34 18.96 -47.91
CA ASN A 50 -6.48 20.37 -48.25
C ASN A 50 -7.21 21.16 -47.16
N GLU A 51 -8.24 20.58 -46.54
CA GLU A 51 -8.95 21.20 -45.43
C GLU A 51 -8.03 21.40 -44.21
N ILE A 52 -7.24 20.39 -43.85
CA ILE A 52 -6.24 20.49 -42.77
C ILE A 52 -5.20 21.57 -43.09
N ILE A 53 -4.68 21.61 -44.32
CA ILE A 53 -3.70 22.63 -44.74
C ILE A 53 -4.31 24.03 -44.65
N ASN A 54 -5.55 24.21 -45.10
CA ASN A 54 -6.24 25.49 -45.02
C ASN A 54 -6.49 25.91 -43.57
N ASN A 55 -6.90 24.99 -42.69
CA ASN A 55 -7.10 25.27 -41.28
C ASN A 55 -5.78 25.64 -40.58
N LEU A 56 -4.68 24.93 -40.88
CA LEU A 56 -3.35 25.27 -40.38
C LEU A 56 -2.91 26.66 -40.86
N ASN A 57 -3.03 26.94 -42.16
CA ASN A 57 -2.66 28.26 -42.72
C ASN A 57 -3.50 29.38 -42.11
N ASN A 58 -4.80 29.17 -41.92
CA ASN A 58 -5.69 30.13 -41.26
C ASN A 58 -5.28 30.36 -39.81
N LYS A 59 -4.90 29.31 -39.06
CA LYS A 59 -4.38 29.43 -37.70
C LYS A 59 -3.07 30.20 -37.67
N PHE A 60 -2.09 29.85 -38.51
CA PHE A 60 -0.82 30.59 -38.63
C PHE A 60 -1.00 32.05 -39.01
N LEU A 61 -1.95 32.36 -39.90
CA LEU A 61 -2.25 33.74 -40.29
C LEU A 61 -2.90 34.53 -39.14
N LYS A 62 -3.79 33.91 -38.37
CA LYS A 62 -4.35 34.50 -37.15
C LYS A 62 -3.26 34.78 -36.12
N ASP A 63 -2.45 33.78 -35.79
CA ASP A 63 -1.36 33.91 -34.80
C ASP A 63 -0.35 35.01 -35.20
N LYS A 64 0.00 35.11 -36.49
CA LYS A 64 0.84 36.21 -37.00
C LYS A 64 0.16 37.57 -36.87
N LYS A 65 -1.11 37.68 -37.24
CA LYS A 65 -1.86 38.94 -37.11
C LYS A 65 -1.93 39.39 -35.66
N ASP A 66 -2.18 38.49 -34.73
CA ASP A 66 -2.27 38.78 -33.30
C ASP A 66 -0.91 39.25 -32.75
N LEU A 67 0.19 38.59 -33.13
CA LEU A 67 1.55 39.04 -32.81
C LEU A 67 1.83 40.46 -33.31
N PHE A 68 1.53 40.74 -34.59
CA PHE A 68 1.71 42.07 -35.16
C PHE A 68 0.82 43.12 -34.46
N LEU A 69 -0.44 42.78 -34.15
CA LEU A 69 -1.34 43.68 -33.43
C LEU A 69 -0.78 44.03 -32.06
N ASN A 70 -0.29 43.04 -31.31
CA ASN A 70 0.27 43.23 -29.98
C ASN A 70 1.54 44.10 -30.01
N GLU A 71 2.45 43.87 -30.97
CA GLU A 71 3.61 44.76 -31.15
C GLU A 71 3.16 46.18 -31.51
N TYR A 72 2.17 46.33 -32.38
CA TYR A 72 1.63 47.63 -32.76
C TYR A 72 1.01 48.36 -31.56
N ILE A 73 0.23 47.65 -30.73
CA ILE A 73 -0.34 48.15 -29.47
C ILE A 73 0.78 48.58 -28.52
N ASN A 74 1.83 47.79 -28.35
CA ASN A 74 2.96 48.13 -27.50
C ASN A 74 3.72 49.38 -27.97
N ILE A 75 3.90 49.54 -29.29
CA ILE A 75 4.48 50.75 -29.89
C ILE A 75 3.55 51.95 -29.67
N LEU A 76 2.24 51.80 -29.85
CA LEU A 76 1.26 52.85 -29.60
C LEU A 76 1.25 53.29 -28.13
N LYS A 77 1.24 52.35 -27.18
CA LYS A 77 1.34 52.62 -25.74
C LYS A 77 2.59 53.47 -25.44
N LYS A 78 3.75 53.08 -25.95
CA LYS A 78 5.01 53.85 -25.81
C LYS A 78 4.91 55.27 -26.37
N LYS A 79 4.31 55.44 -27.57
CA LYS A 79 4.14 56.77 -28.18
C LYS A 79 3.18 57.68 -27.42
N ILE A 80 2.17 57.11 -26.76
CA ILE A 80 1.18 57.84 -25.93
C ILE A 80 1.77 58.15 -24.53
N GLY A 81 2.94 57.59 -24.19
CA GLY A 81 3.54 57.71 -22.86
C GLY A 81 2.88 56.79 -21.81
N GLN A 82 2.09 55.81 -22.25
CA GLN A 82 1.56 54.75 -21.39
C GLN A 82 2.60 53.64 -21.23
N LYS A 83 2.66 53.06 -20.02
CA LYS A 83 3.55 51.93 -19.73
C LYS A 83 3.12 50.70 -20.51
N THR A 84 4.09 49.94 -21.00
CA THR A 84 3.85 48.63 -21.62
C THR A 84 3.45 47.59 -20.57
N ASP A 85 2.85 46.48 -21.00
CA ASP A 85 2.40 45.42 -20.06
C ASP A 85 3.59 44.81 -19.30
N HIS A 86 4.73 44.65 -19.98
CA HIS A 86 6.01 44.29 -19.37
C HIS A 86 6.48 45.29 -18.29
N GLU A 87 6.40 46.59 -18.54
CA GLU A 87 6.77 47.63 -17.56
C GLU A 87 5.85 47.62 -16.34
N ILE A 88 4.56 47.35 -16.52
CA ILE A 88 3.59 47.22 -15.43
C ILE A 88 3.94 45.99 -14.55
N ILE A 89 4.27 44.86 -15.17
CA ILE A 89 4.71 43.65 -14.46
C ILE A 89 5.99 43.93 -13.68
N TYR A 90 6.99 44.57 -14.31
CA TYR A 90 8.23 44.97 -13.66
C TYR A 90 7.97 45.88 -12.46
N ASP A 91 7.17 46.94 -12.61
CA ASP A 91 6.82 47.83 -11.50
C ASP A 91 6.16 47.06 -10.35
N SER A 92 5.35 46.04 -10.66
CA SER A 92 4.71 45.19 -9.66
C SER A 92 5.72 44.35 -8.88
N PHE A 93 6.70 43.76 -9.58
CA PHE A 93 7.77 42.98 -8.95
C PHE A 93 8.68 43.87 -8.12
N PHE A 94 9.04 45.05 -8.63
CA PHE A 94 9.88 46.01 -7.92
C PHE A 94 9.20 46.54 -6.65
N LYS A 95 7.89 46.83 -6.70
CA LYS A 95 7.09 47.20 -5.51
C LYS A 95 7.08 46.09 -4.46
N LYS A 96 6.84 44.84 -4.87
CA LYS A 96 6.87 43.67 -3.96
C LYS A 96 8.26 43.48 -3.36
N PHE A 97 9.31 43.56 -4.18
CA PHE A 97 10.69 43.42 -3.73
C PHE A 97 11.05 44.47 -2.67
N ASN A 98 10.74 45.75 -2.91
CA ASN A 98 11.00 46.82 -1.94
C ASN A 98 10.27 46.62 -0.61
N SER A 99 9.09 46.01 -0.61
CA SER A 99 8.35 45.71 0.63
C SER A 99 9.00 44.60 1.46
N ILE A 100 9.70 43.68 0.81
CA ILE A 100 10.29 42.49 1.44
C ILE A 100 11.78 42.69 1.77
N LYS A 101 12.46 43.61 1.08
CA LYS A 101 13.91 43.85 1.15
C LYS A 101 14.48 43.93 2.57
N TYR A 102 13.73 44.47 3.53
CA TYR A 102 14.15 44.60 4.93
C TYR A 102 14.26 43.28 5.70
N TYR A 103 13.62 42.21 5.21
CA TYR A 103 13.60 40.89 5.86
C TYR A 103 14.56 39.89 5.21
N LEU A 104 15.30 40.30 4.18
CA LEU A 104 16.20 39.44 3.43
C LEU A 104 17.66 39.70 3.82
N GLU A 105 18.47 38.66 3.78
CA GLU A 105 19.92 38.77 3.89
C GLU A 105 20.54 39.46 2.66
N GLU A 106 21.74 40.02 2.81
CA GLU A 106 22.44 40.74 1.74
C GLU A 106 22.60 39.91 0.47
N ASP A 107 23.01 38.65 0.60
CA ASP A 107 23.17 37.71 -0.52
C ASP A 107 21.87 37.48 -1.29
N SER A 108 20.75 37.38 -0.56
CA SER A 108 19.40 37.19 -1.11
C SER A 108 18.92 38.45 -1.85
N ILE A 109 19.22 39.63 -1.30
CA ILE A 109 18.92 40.92 -1.95
C ILE A 109 19.68 41.04 -3.28
N ILE A 110 20.97 40.71 -3.28
CA ILE A 110 21.84 40.81 -4.46
C ILE A 110 21.39 39.85 -5.56
N THR A 111 21.01 38.62 -5.20
CA THR A 111 20.55 37.62 -6.18
C THR A 111 19.22 38.01 -6.79
N ILE A 112 18.24 38.46 -5.99
CA ILE A 112 16.93 38.89 -6.50
C ILE A 112 17.05 40.17 -7.33
N SER A 113 17.86 41.15 -6.91
CA SER A 113 18.04 42.39 -7.67
C SER A 113 18.65 42.13 -9.04
N ARG A 114 19.68 41.27 -9.13
CA ARG A 114 20.28 40.86 -10.40
C ARG A 114 19.28 40.21 -11.34
N GLU A 115 18.36 39.41 -10.83
CA GLU A 115 17.33 38.74 -11.64
C GLU A 115 16.23 39.71 -12.10
N ILE A 116 15.87 40.69 -11.26
CA ILE A 116 14.97 41.79 -11.65
C ILE A 116 15.62 42.66 -12.74
N ASP A 117 16.90 43.01 -12.60
CA ASP A 117 17.63 43.81 -13.58
C ASP A 117 17.75 43.08 -14.93
N LYS A 118 17.99 41.76 -14.91
CA LYS A 118 17.94 40.92 -16.13
C LYS A 118 16.56 40.91 -16.77
N PHE A 119 15.50 40.83 -15.95
CA PHE A 119 14.13 40.82 -16.43
C PHE A 119 13.77 42.09 -17.20
N VAL A 120 14.31 43.26 -16.83
CA VAL A 120 14.14 44.52 -17.59
C VAL A 120 14.66 44.43 -19.02
N LEU A 121 15.75 43.69 -19.22
CA LEU A 121 16.40 43.55 -20.53
C LEU A 121 15.70 42.53 -21.43
N TYR A 122 14.83 41.68 -20.86
CA TYR A 122 14.11 40.67 -21.62
C TYR A 122 12.90 41.26 -22.34
N ASN A 123 12.65 40.73 -23.54
CA ASN A 123 11.41 40.94 -24.26
C ASN A 123 10.53 39.70 -24.09
N GLU A 124 9.20 39.85 -24.21
CA GLU A 124 8.23 38.75 -24.10
C GLU A 124 8.51 37.58 -25.06
N ASN A 125 9.18 37.85 -26.19
CA ASN A 125 9.57 36.85 -27.19
C ASN A 125 10.86 36.07 -26.84
N CYS A 126 11.53 36.37 -25.72
CA CYS A 126 12.75 35.70 -25.31
C CYS A 126 12.44 34.35 -24.65
N ASN A 127 13.20 33.30 -24.98
CA ASN A 127 13.03 31.97 -24.39
C ASN A 127 13.21 31.94 -22.86
N ASP A 128 14.01 32.85 -22.30
CA ASP A 128 14.29 32.93 -20.85
C ASP A 128 13.27 33.79 -20.10
N TYR A 129 12.38 34.48 -20.81
CA TYR A 129 11.37 35.34 -20.19
C TYR A 129 10.38 34.55 -19.32
N PRO A 130 9.75 33.44 -19.77
CA PRO A 130 8.80 32.68 -18.96
C PRO A 130 9.43 32.08 -17.70
N SER A 131 10.66 31.54 -17.80
CA SER A 131 11.36 30.92 -16.67
C SER A 131 11.74 31.96 -15.62
N THR A 132 12.20 33.14 -16.04
CA THR A 132 12.54 34.25 -15.13
C THR A 132 11.30 34.87 -14.51
N TYR A 133 10.23 35.03 -15.29
CA TYR A 133 8.93 35.49 -14.80
C TYR A 133 8.39 34.56 -13.69
N GLN A 134 8.37 33.25 -13.96
CA GLN A 134 7.91 32.26 -12.99
C GLN A 134 8.77 32.28 -11.72
N TYR A 135 10.10 32.31 -11.87
CA TYR A 135 11.03 32.38 -10.76
C TYR A 135 10.82 33.63 -9.87
N LEU A 136 10.72 34.82 -10.47
CA LEU A 136 10.47 36.06 -9.74
C LEU A 136 9.09 36.04 -9.07
N ASN A 137 8.07 35.51 -9.75
CA ASN A 137 6.74 35.39 -9.17
C ASN A 137 6.72 34.46 -7.97
N THR A 138 7.38 33.30 -8.04
CA THR A 138 7.51 32.34 -6.94
C THR A 138 8.23 32.98 -5.76
N ILE A 139 9.40 33.58 -5.96
CA ILE A 139 10.18 34.19 -4.86
C ILE A 139 9.44 35.33 -4.19
N LEU A 140 8.86 36.23 -4.98
CA LEU A 140 8.13 37.39 -4.43
C LEU A 140 6.78 37.00 -3.83
N SER A 141 6.34 35.75 -3.98
CA SER A 141 5.15 35.20 -3.31
C SER A 141 5.45 34.60 -1.93
N ILE A 142 6.72 34.34 -1.62
CA ILE A 142 7.13 33.84 -0.30
C ILE A 142 6.82 34.94 0.74
N PRO A 143 6.13 34.61 1.86
CA PRO A 143 5.59 35.58 2.79
C PRO A 143 6.63 36.11 3.80
N PHE A 144 7.83 36.50 3.35
CA PHE A 144 8.89 37.00 4.21
C PHE A 144 8.41 38.08 5.19
N GLY A 145 8.77 37.93 6.47
CA GLY A 145 8.39 38.86 7.54
C GLY A 145 6.92 38.80 7.98
N LYS A 146 6.08 37.95 7.37
CA LYS A 146 4.68 37.77 7.76
C LYS A 146 4.51 36.53 8.62
N TYR A 147 4.09 36.73 9.86
CA TYR A 147 3.84 35.67 10.83
C TYR A 147 2.39 35.68 11.29
N ALA A 148 1.79 34.50 11.45
CA ALA A 148 0.51 34.33 12.11
C ALA A 148 0.62 34.66 13.59
N HIS A 149 -0.39 35.35 14.12
CA HIS A 149 -0.50 35.61 15.56
C HIS A 149 -0.89 34.34 16.30
N ILE A 150 0.04 33.85 17.11
CA ILE A 150 -0.14 32.64 17.93
C ILE A 150 -1.11 32.96 19.07
N ASN A 151 -2.07 32.06 19.29
CA ASN A 151 -2.93 32.11 20.46
C ASN A 151 -2.16 31.62 21.71
N ASN A 152 -2.12 32.45 22.75
CA ASN A 152 -1.40 32.17 23.99
C ASN A 152 -2.28 31.57 25.10
N ASP A 153 -3.59 31.43 24.89
CA ASP A 153 -4.50 30.89 25.90
C ASP A 153 -4.51 29.37 25.89
N ILE A 154 -3.76 28.78 26.82
CA ILE A 154 -3.65 27.32 26.99
C ILE A 154 -5.02 26.71 27.36
N ASN A 155 -5.86 27.40 28.13
CA ASN A 155 -7.18 26.87 28.50
C ASN A 155 -8.10 26.77 27.28
N LEU A 156 -7.98 27.73 26.35
CA LEU A 156 -8.68 27.67 25.08
C LEU A 156 -8.16 26.51 24.22
N CYS A 157 -6.85 26.28 24.20
CA CYS A 157 -6.25 25.14 23.51
C CYS A 157 -6.78 23.80 24.05
N GLU A 158 -6.85 23.65 25.37
CA GLU A 158 -7.38 22.45 26.03
C GLU A 158 -8.83 22.20 25.63
N LYS A 159 -9.68 23.23 25.70
CA LYS A 159 -11.09 23.16 25.24
C LYS A 159 -11.21 22.75 23.78
N ILE A 160 -10.40 23.33 22.88
CA ILE A 160 -10.45 23.00 21.45
C ILE A 160 -10.04 21.54 21.22
N LEU A 161 -9.01 21.04 21.91
CA LEU A 161 -8.59 19.64 21.80
C LEU A 161 -9.66 18.68 22.32
N ASP A 162 -10.32 19.04 23.42
CA ASP A 162 -11.43 18.28 23.99
C ASP A 162 -12.69 18.29 23.13
N ASP A 163 -13.00 19.42 22.50
CA ASP A 163 -14.13 19.57 21.58
C ASP A 163 -13.90 18.89 20.22
N CYS A 164 -12.65 18.55 19.88
CA CYS A 164 -12.29 17.90 18.61
C CYS A 164 -12.08 16.39 18.72
N HIS A 165 -11.69 15.88 19.90
CA HIS A 165 -11.34 14.47 20.08
C HIS A 165 -11.92 13.89 21.37
N TYR A 166 -12.50 12.69 21.28
CA TYR A 166 -12.91 11.94 22.48
C TYR A 166 -11.73 11.26 23.16
N GLY A 167 -11.72 11.25 24.49
CA GLY A 167 -10.71 10.51 25.26
C GLY A 167 -9.29 11.03 25.01
N LEU A 168 -8.34 10.11 24.89
CA LEU A 168 -6.91 10.42 24.66
C LEU A 168 -6.31 11.37 25.71
N ASN A 169 -6.76 11.25 26.97
CA ASN A 169 -6.42 12.20 28.03
C ASN A 169 -4.91 12.37 28.21
N GLU A 170 -4.14 11.27 28.19
CA GLU A 170 -2.68 11.30 28.31
C GLU A 170 -2.02 12.00 27.11
N VAL A 171 -2.48 11.68 25.89
CA VAL A 171 -1.99 12.29 24.65
C VAL A 171 -2.30 13.79 24.63
N LYS A 172 -3.52 14.19 24.99
CA LYS A 172 -3.92 15.61 25.05
C LYS A 172 -3.11 16.37 26.09
N LYS A 173 -2.94 15.80 27.28
CA LYS A 173 -2.12 16.40 28.34
C LYS A 173 -0.70 16.65 27.86
N TYR A 174 -0.08 15.65 27.23
CA TYR A 174 1.26 15.79 26.67
C TYR A 174 1.34 16.84 25.55
N ILE A 175 0.35 16.87 24.65
CA ILE A 175 0.26 17.92 23.62
C ILE A 175 0.13 19.30 24.26
N ILE A 176 -0.67 19.46 25.31
CA ILE A 176 -0.81 20.73 26.03
C ILE A 176 0.50 21.15 26.70
N GLU A 177 1.22 20.21 27.34
CA GLU A 177 2.55 20.46 27.90
C GLU A 177 3.54 20.93 26.82
N PHE A 178 3.54 20.25 25.68
CA PHE A 178 4.36 20.60 24.52
C PHE A 178 4.00 21.99 23.95
N LEU A 179 2.70 22.28 23.79
CA LEU A 179 2.22 23.57 23.30
C LEU A 179 2.53 24.70 24.30
N GLY A 180 2.48 24.41 25.60
CA GLY A 180 2.89 25.35 26.66
C GLY A 180 4.35 25.76 26.50
N LEU A 181 5.25 24.80 26.27
CA LEU A 181 6.66 25.07 25.97
C LEU A 181 6.82 25.87 24.67
N TYR A 182 6.05 25.55 23.63
CA TYR A 182 6.09 26.24 22.34
C TYR A 182 5.63 27.71 22.44
N ILE A 183 4.59 27.99 23.24
CA ILE A 183 4.07 29.36 23.46
C ILE A 183 5.04 30.17 24.33
N LEU A 184 5.65 29.54 25.33
CA LEU A 184 6.54 30.21 26.29
C LEU A 184 7.92 30.53 25.68
N ASN A 185 8.48 29.61 24.89
CA ASN A 185 9.79 29.79 24.28
C ASN A 185 9.67 30.37 22.86
N LYS A 186 9.98 31.67 22.73
CA LYS A 186 10.01 32.33 21.41
C LYS A 186 11.29 32.02 20.61
N ASP A 187 12.41 31.79 21.29
CA ASP A 187 13.73 31.68 20.65
C ASP A 187 14.14 30.22 20.39
N ILE A 188 13.88 29.32 21.34
CA ILE A 188 14.25 27.91 21.25
C ILE A 188 12.99 27.09 21.07
N LYS A 189 12.78 26.63 19.84
CA LYS A 189 11.64 25.77 19.53
C LYS A 189 11.85 24.35 20.06
N PRO A 190 10.78 23.70 20.53
CA PRO A 190 10.83 22.29 20.90
C PRO A 190 11.13 21.41 19.67
N LYS A 191 11.50 20.16 19.95
CA LYS A 191 11.76 19.13 18.92
C LYS A 191 10.52 18.91 18.05
N THR A 192 10.73 18.36 16.86
CA THR A 192 9.62 17.97 15.96
C THR A 192 8.73 16.94 16.63
N LEU A 193 7.43 17.14 16.60
CA LEU A 193 6.47 16.21 17.19
C LEU A 193 6.25 15.01 16.26
N LEU A 194 6.31 13.77 16.78
CA LEU A 194 6.01 12.55 16.03
C LEU A 194 4.82 11.80 16.65
N LEU A 195 3.69 11.76 15.93
CA LEU A 195 2.51 10.98 16.33
C LEU A 195 2.57 9.57 15.74
N VAL A 196 2.72 8.56 16.59
CA VAL A 196 2.83 7.14 16.20
C VAL A 196 1.56 6.41 16.60
N GLY A 197 1.02 5.54 15.75
CA GLY A 197 -0.13 4.71 16.13
C GLY A 197 -0.81 4.03 14.95
N TYR A 198 -1.91 3.34 15.18
CA TYR A 198 -2.61 2.62 14.11
C TYR A 198 -3.28 3.56 13.08
N PRO A 199 -3.57 3.07 11.86
CA PRO A 199 -4.35 3.85 10.91
C PRO A 199 -5.77 4.11 11.46
N GLY A 200 -6.29 5.32 11.23
CA GLY A 200 -7.64 5.68 11.64
C GLY A 200 -7.83 6.00 13.12
N VAL A 201 -6.76 6.11 13.92
CA VAL A 201 -6.84 6.56 15.32
C VAL A 201 -6.94 8.09 15.46
N GLY A 202 -6.86 8.86 14.36
CA GLY A 202 -7.05 10.31 14.40
C GLY A 202 -5.78 11.17 14.48
N LYS A 203 -4.60 10.60 14.18
CA LYS A 203 -3.31 11.33 14.16
C LYS A 203 -3.37 12.63 13.33
N THR A 204 -3.83 12.54 12.08
CA THR A 204 -3.96 13.72 11.20
C THR A 204 -5.00 14.72 11.69
N SER A 205 -6.08 14.25 12.31
CA SER A 205 -7.08 15.14 12.92
C SER A 205 -6.58 15.83 14.19
N ILE A 206 -5.67 15.20 14.95
CA ILE A 206 -4.98 15.83 16.09
C ILE A 206 -4.10 16.99 15.61
N CYS A 207 -3.34 16.81 14.53
CA CYS A 207 -2.54 17.89 13.94
C CYS A 207 -3.41 19.09 13.53
N LYS A 208 -4.59 18.80 12.95
CA LYS A 208 -5.55 19.86 12.58
C LYS A 208 -6.09 20.61 13.79
N SER A 209 -6.41 19.93 14.88
CA SER A 209 -6.85 20.59 16.11
C SER A 209 -5.72 21.42 16.74
N ILE A 210 -4.46 20.98 16.66
CA ILE A 210 -3.31 21.78 17.10
C ILE A 210 -3.22 23.09 16.31
N SER A 211 -3.33 23.04 14.98
CA SER A 211 -3.35 24.24 14.13
C SER A 211 -4.47 25.22 14.49
N ILE A 212 -5.69 24.70 14.70
CA ILE A 212 -6.85 25.53 15.12
C ILE A 212 -6.60 26.14 16.50
N SER A 213 -6.05 25.37 17.44
CA SER A 213 -5.79 25.84 18.81
C SER A 213 -4.77 26.97 18.87
N LEU A 214 -3.70 26.88 18.07
CA LEU A 214 -2.66 27.91 17.96
C LEU A 214 -3.05 29.08 17.06
N ASN A 215 -4.14 28.97 16.30
CA ASN A 215 -4.55 29.92 15.26
C ASN A 215 -3.47 30.12 14.16
N ILE A 216 -2.88 29.01 13.71
CA ILE A 216 -1.83 29.00 12.68
C ILE A 216 -2.34 28.18 11.48
N PRO A 217 -2.14 28.60 10.22
CA PRO A 217 -2.51 27.80 9.06
C PRO A 217 -1.69 26.51 8.99
N TYR A 218 -2.32 25.42 8.55
CA TYR A 218 -1.66 24.13 8.37
C TYR A 218 -1.53 23.74 6.91
N TYR A 219 -0.47 23.00 6.58
CA TYR A 219 -0.22 22.41 5.26
C TYR A 219 0.19 20.95 5.41
N VAL A 220 -0.25 20.08 4.51
CA VAL A 220 0.02 18.64 4.58
C VAL A 220 0.90 18.21 3.41
N ILE A 221 2.02 17.56 3.75
CA ILE A 221 2.93 16.90 2.81
C ILE A 221 2.78 15.39 3.03
N ASN A 222 2.22 14.68 2.07
CA ASN A 222 2.19 13.23 2.10
C ASN A 222 3.58 12.68 1.69
N MET A 223 4.18 11.88 2.56
CA MET A 223 5.53 11.36 2.39
C MET A 223 5.60 10.03 1.62
N ASN A 224 4.49 9.30 1.45
CA ASN A 224 4.48 7.99 0.76
C ASN A 224 5.06 8.03 -0.64
N ASN A 225 4.80 9.11 -1.37
CA ASN A 225 5.16 9.23 -2.78
C ASN A 225 6.52 9.90 -2.99
N ILE A 226 7.22 10.26 -1.91
CA ILE A 226 8.49 10.98 -2.00
C ILE A 226 9.63 9.98 -2.17
N HIS A 227 10.04 9.80 -3.43
CA HIS A 227 11.19 8.96 -3.77
C HIS A 227 12.48 9.75 -3.96
N ASN A 228 12.37 11.07 -4.18
CA ASN A 228 13.49 11.97 -4.50
C ASN A 228 13.53 13.19 -3.58
N MET A 229 14.75 13.62 -3.23
CA MET A 229 15.02 14.85 -2.47
C MET A 229 14.42 16.11 -3.12
N ASN A 230 14.41 16.18 -4.45
CA ASN A 230 13.94 17.34 -5.18
C ASN A 230 12.44 17.61 -5.01
N GLU A 231 11.64 16.66 -4.53
CA GLU A 231 10.25 16.97 -4.17
C GLU A 231 10.16 17.82 -2.90
N LEU A 232 11.09 17.66 -1.96
CA LEU A 232 11.12 18.44 -0.72
C LEU A 232 11.83 19.78 -0.91
N ILE A 233 12.94 19.79 -1.64
CA ILE A 233 13.86 20.94 -1.80
C ILE A 233 13.76 21.62 -3.18
N GLY A 234 12.98 21.07 -4.12
CA GLY A 234 12.82 21.63 -5.46
C GLY A 234 13.91 21.21 -6.44
N HIS A 235 13.82 21.72 -7.67
CA HIS A 235 14.82 21.52 -8.72
C HIS A 235 15.60 22.78 -8.97
N ARG A 236 16.84 22.66 -9.47
CA ARG A 236 17.60 23.83 -9.92
C ARG A 236 16.85 24.58 -11.03
N LYS A 237 16.85 25.91 -10.97
CA LYS A 237 16.26 26.82 -11.97
C LYS A 237 16.65 26.49 -13.42
N THR A 238 17.87 25.96 -13.64
CA THR A 238 18.38 25.62 -14.98
C THR A 238 17.64 24.48 -15.67
N TYR A 239 16.88 23.67 -14.93
CA TYR A 239 16.09 22.60 -15.53
C TYR A 239 14.80 23.15 -16.15
N VAL A 240 14.43 22.60 -17.30
CA VAL A 240 13.15 22.90 -17.96
C VAL A 240 12.01 22.48 -17.04
N ASN A 241 11.02 23.36 -16.86
CA ASN A 241 9.90 23.16 -15.93
C ASN A 241 10.35 22.92 -14.48
N SER A 242 11.40 23.61 -14.05
CA SER A 242 11.83 23.62 -12.65
C SER A 242 10.77 24.26 -11.75
N TYR A 243 10.62 23.70 -10.56
CA TYR A 243 9.65 24.10 -9.55
C TYR A 243 10.29 24.09 -8.16
N GLU A 244 9.71 24.88 -7.25
CA GLU A 244 10.10 24.96 -5.85
C GLU A 244 9.77 23.69 -5.07
N GLY A 245 10.52 23.44 -3.99
CA GLY A 245 10.25 22.30 -3.12
C GLY A 245 8.90 22.43 -2.39
N LYS A 246 8.33 21.28 -1.98
CA LYS A 246 7.09 21.24 -1.19
C LYS A 246 7.16 22.08 0.09
N ILE A 247 8.36 22.27 0.66
CA ILE A 247 8.56 23.12 1.84
C ILE A 247 8.32 24.59 1.50
N VAL A 248 8.96 25.12 0.45
CA VAL A 248 8.74 26.51 0.02
C VAL A 248 7.30 26.71 -0.45
N ASN A 249 6.74 25.75 -1.19
CA ASN A 249 5.33 25.78 -1.60
C ASN A 249 4.37 25.83 -0.39
N SER A 250 4.71 25.16 0.72
CA SER A 250 3.91 25.24 1.96
C SER A 250 3.86 26.67 2.53
N LEU A 251 4.95 27.43 2.44
CA LEU A 251 4.99 28.83 2.89
C LEU A 251 4.17 29.73 1.96
N ILE A 252 4.31 29.55 0.64
CA ILE A 252 3.58 30.33 -0.37
C ILE A 252 2.06 30.11 -0.24
N THR A 253 1.63 28.86 -0.09
CA THR A 253 0.21 28.50 0.01
C THR A 253 -0.43 28.98 1.32
N THR A 254 0.28 28.86 2.45
CA THR A 254 -0.22 29.31 3.76
C THR A 254 -0.09 30.81 3.98
N LYS A 255 0.75 31.51 3.19
CA LYS A 255 0.98 32.96 3.23
C LYS A 255 1.58 33.47 4.55
N VAL A 256 2.18 32.61 5.36
CA VAL A 256 2.90 32.96 6.59
C VAL A 256 4.22 32.18 6.70
N MET A 257 5.17 32.69 7.49
CA MET A 257 6.48 32.07 7.73
C MET A 257 6.49 31.06 8.89
N ASN A 258 5.45 31.06 9.73
CA ASN A 258 5.29 30.13 10.85
C ASN A 258 4.11 29.15 10.70
N PRO A 259 3.88 28.49 9.54
CA PRO A 259 2.77 27.55 9.41
C PRO A 259 3.05 26.24 10.15
N LEU A 260 1.98 25.47 10.41
CA LEU A 260 2.09 24.07 10.83
C LEU A 260 2.27 23.20 9.58
N ILE A 261 3.43 22.56 9.44
CA ILE A 261 3.73 21.65 8.32
C ILE A 261 3.63 20.21 8.82
N LEU A 262 2.62 19.50 8.32
CA LEU A 262 2.37 18.09 8.63
C LEU A 262 3.06 17.19 7.59
N LEU A 263 3.99 16.35 8.05
CA LEU A 263 4.63 15.29 7.27
C LEU A 263 3.90 13.97 7.54
N ASP A 264 2.93 13.65 6.69
CA ASP A 264 2.06 12.50 6.88
C ASP A 264 2.70 11.20 6.35
N GLU A 265 2.51 10.10 7.07
CA GLU A 265 3.00 8.75 6.71
C GLU A 265 4.54 8.68 6.55
N PHE A 266 5.24 9.30 7.50
CA PHE A 266 6.71 9.39 7.52
C PHE A 266 7.41 8.01 7.54
N ASP A 267 6.77 6.98 8.08
CA ASP A 267 7.28 5.60 8.14
C ASP A 267 7.37 4.89 6.77
N LYS A 268 6.78 5.47 5.73
CA LYS A 268 6.77 4.91 4.37
C LYS A 268 7.89 5.43 3.48
N ILE A 269 8.70 6.36 3.97
CA ILE A 269 9.86 6.86 3.22
C ILE A 269 10.90 5.74 3.12
N SER A 270 11.39 5.50 1.91
CA SER A 270 12.55 4.64 1.70
C SER A 270 13.83 5.41 2.03
N PHE A 271 14.40 5.21 3.22
CA PHE A 271 15.66 5.83 3.64
C PHE A 271 16.92 5.26 2.98
N VAL A 272 16.77 4.41 1.96
CA VAL A 272 17.89 3.90 1.14
C VAL A 272 18.66 5.04 0.47
N ASN A 273 17.95 6.12 0.10
CA ASN A 273 18.56 7.32 -0.47
C ASN A 273 19.10 8.23 0.64
N THR A 274 20.42 8.24 0.81
CA THR A 274 21.14 9.10 1.80
C THR A 274 20.79 10.59 1.65
N ASN A 275 20.45 11.05 0.45
CA ASN A 275 20.10 12.44 0.17
C ASN A 275 18.80 12.89 0.85
N ILE A 276 17.77 12.04 0.89
CA ILE A 276 16.49 12.37 1.56
C ILE A 276 16.69 12.43 3.07
N TYR A 277 17.42 11.45 3.59
CA TYR A 277 17.78 11.40 4.99
C TYR A 277 18.53 12.67 5.44
N ASN A 278 19.59 13.07 4.75
CA ASN A 278 20.35 14.28 5.05
C ASN A 278 19.48 15.55 4.93
N THR A 279 18.58 15.60 3.96
CA THR A 279 17.63 16.70 3.80
C THR A 279 16.72 16.86 5.02
N LEU A 280 16.15 15.74 5.50
CA LEU A 280 15.28 15.74 6.67
C LEU A 280 16.04 16.10 7.94
N LEU A 281 17.30 15.68 8.06
CA LEU A 281 18.17 16.13 9.15
C LEU A 281 18.34 17.64 9.17
N ASN A 282 18.60 18.26 8.02
CA ASN A 282 18.75 19.72 7.93
C ASN A 282 17.47 20.46 8.27
N ILE A 283 16.29 19.87 7.98
CA ILE A 283 14.98 20.46 8.27
C ILE A 283 14.65 20.36 9.77
N PHE A 284 14.91 19.20 10.40
CA PHE A 284 14.59 18.97 11.81
C PHE A 284 15.66 19.50 12.78
N ASP A 285 16.85 19.84 12.30
CA ASP A 285 17.88 20.45 13.13
C ASP A 285 17.62 21.96 13.32
N THR A 286 17.30 22.32 14.56
CA THR A 286 17.08 23.71 15.01
C THR A 286 18.21 24.69 14.71
N LYS A 287 19.43 24.22 14.44
CA LYS A 287 20.56 25.09 14.07
C LYS A 287 20.71 25.29 12.56
N GLN A 288 20.28 24.32 11.77
CA GLN A 288 20.46 24.35 10.31
C GLN A 288 19.23 24.88 9.59
N ASN A 289 18.07 24.79 10.23
CA ASN A 289 16.79 25.23 9.67
C ASN A 289 16.69 26.75 9.44
N THR A 290 17.54 27.58 10.07
CA THR A 290 17.64 29.02 9.77
C THR A 290 18.22 29.29 8.38
N ASN A 291 19.09 28.38 7.91
CA ASN A 291 19.83 28.53 6.65
C ASN A 291 19.39 27.50 5.61
N PHE A 292 18.12 27.11 5.63
CA PHE A 292 17.58 26.12 4.69
C PHE A 292 17.66 26.64 3.25
N LYS A 293 18.27 25.85 2.35
CA LYS A 293 18.44 26.22 0.94
C LYS A 293 17.60 25.32 0.04
N ASP A 294 16.59 25.90 -0.56
CA ASP A 294 15.82 25.29 -1.66
C ASP A 294 16.64 25.37 -2.97
N GLN A 295 16.64 24.30 -3.77
CA GLN A 295 17.42 24.24 -5.02
C GLN A 295 16.90 25.19 -6.10
N TYR A 296 15.59 25.46 -6.10
CA TYR A 296 14.97 26.37 -7.05
C TYR A 296 15.26 27.81 -6.66
N VAL A 297 15.00 28.16 -5.39
CA VAL A 297 15.19 29.51 -4.86
C VAL A 297 16.67 29.90 -4.76
N ASN A 298 17.52 28.94 -4.39
CA ASN A 298 18.98 29.04 -4.39
C ASN A 298 19.58 30.15 -3.48
N PHE A 299 18.88 30.53 -2.42
CA PHE A 299 19.39 31.36 -1.31
C PHE A 299 18.78 30.86 0.02
N PRO A 300 19.39 31.18 1.19
CA PRO A 300 18.90 30.68 2.47
C PRO A 300 17.54 31.29 2.85
N ILE A 301 16.64 30.44 3.31
CA ILE A 301 15.32 30.79 3.84
C ILE A 301 15.26 30.30 5.27
N ASP A 302 14.87 31.18 6.20
CA ASP A 302 14.63 30.80 7.58
C ASP A 302 13.30 30.05 7.72
N ILE A 303 13.39 28.74 7.97
CA ILE A 303 12.24 27.88 8.30
C ILE A 303 12.22 27.48 9.77
N SER A 304 13.06 28.07 10.62
CA SER A 304 13.06 27.83 12.07
C SER A 304 11.71 28.15 12.70
N ASN A 305 10.98 29.08 12.10
CA ASN A 305 9.67 29.50 12.56
C ASN A 305 8.51 28.58 12.15
N ALA A 306 8.71 27.64 11.23
CA ALA A 306 7.70 26.65 10.89
C ALA A 306 7.53 25.62 12.03
N PHE A 307 6.31 25.12 12.22
CA PHE A 307 6.02 24.10 13.23
C PHE A 307 5.85 22.74 12.55
N PHE A 308 6.83 21.85 12.71
CA PHE A 308 6.83 20.54 12.07
C PHE A 308 6.16 19.48 12.96
N VAL A 309 5.23 18.74 12.36
CA VAL A 309 4.59 17.57 12.98
C VAL A 309 4.66 16.41 11.99
N CYS A 310 5.11 15.24 12.46
CA CYS A 310 5.19 14.01 11.69
C CYS A 310 4.13 13.02 12.16
N THR A 311 3.60 12.19 11.27
CA THR A 311 2.80 11.02 11.64
C THR A 311 3.46 9.76 11.12
N ALA A 312 3.37 8.69 11.89
CA ALA A 312 3.86 7.37 11.50
C ALA A 312 2.90 6.29 11.98
N ASN A 313 2.91 5.13 11.31
CA ASN A 313 2.20 3.96 11.82
C ASN A 313 3.07 3.15 12.80
N CYS A 314 4.32 2.91 12.43
CA CYS A 314 5.31 2.21 13.24
C CYS A 314 6.62 3.01 13.25
N ILE A 315 7.45 2.78 14.27
CA ILE A 315 8.75 3.46 14.42
C ILE A 315 9.87 2.67 13.72
N ASP A 316 9.73 1.36 13.57
CA ASP A 316 10.79 0.43 13.11
C ASP A 316 11.47 0.83 11.79
N ASN A 317 10.77 1.53 10.90
CA ASN A 317 11.30 1.97 9.61
C ASN A 317 12.04 3.31 9.67
N ILE A 318 11.99 4.03 10.80
CA ILE A 318 12.55 5.37 10.96
C ILE A 318 13.94 5.24 11.61
N PRO A 319 15.00 5.84 11.02
CA PRO A 319 16.33 5.83 11.61
C PRO A 319 16.39 6.48 12.99
N ASP A 320 17.11 5.87 13.93
CA ASP A 320 17.27 6.35 15.32
C ASP A 320 17.76 7.79 15.42
N VAL A 321 18.67 8.19 14.53
CA VAL A 321 19.23 9.55 14.49
C VAL A 321 18.17 10.62 14.18
N LEU A 322 17.10 10.27 13.45
CA LEU A 322 15.95 11.16 13.25
C LEU A 322 15.03 11.13 14.47
N LEU A 323 14.82 9.95 15.08
CA LEU A 323 14.00 9.79 16.28
C LEU A 323 14.56 10.58 17.47
N ASP A 324 15.89 10.65 17.63
CA ASP A 324 16.55 11.46 18.66
C ASP A 324 16.23 12.96 18.57
N ARG A 325 15.88 13.44 17.36
CA ARG A 325 15.47 14.83 17.09
C ARG A 325 13.96 15.04 17.14
N MET A 326 13.19 13.99 17.43
CA MET A 326 11.75 14.02 17.51
C MET A 326 11.27 13.76 18.93
N GLU A 327 10.07 14.21 19.21
CA GLU A 327 9.35 13.94 20.45
C GLU A 327 8.17 13.02 20.14
N ILE A 328 8.24 11.80 20.66
CA ILE A 328 7.36 10.70 20.24
C ILE A 328 6.14 10.65 21.14
N ILE A 329 4.96 10.69 20.52
CA ILE A 329 3.67 10.49 21.19
C ILE A 329 3.00 9.27 20.58
N TYR A 330 2.72 8.27 21.42
CA TYR A 330 1.96 7.09 21.04
C TYR A 330 0.46 7.36 21.15
N VAL A 331 -0.24 7.22 20.03
CA VAL A 331 -1.70 7.29 19.95
C VAL A 331 -2.25 5.87 19.87
N TYR A 332 -2.86 5.45 20.97
CA TYR A 332 -3.31 4.07 21.16
C TYR A 332 -4.62 3.75 20.40
N PRO A 333 -4.89 2.46 20.12
CA PRO A 333 -6.18 2.00 19.62
C PRO A 333 -7.36 2.35 20.53
N TYR A 334 -8.55 2.41 19.92
CA TYR A 334 -9.80 2.62 20.65
C TYR A 334 -10.46 1.30 21.04
N THR A 335 -11.04 1.28 22.23
CA THR A 335 -11.97 0.24 22.67
C THR A 335 -13.33 0.37 21.98
N ASN A 336 -14.12 -0.70 21.94
CA ASN A 336 -15.44 -0.68 21.30
C ASN A 336 -16.39 0.37 21.91
N SER A 337 -16.35 0.57 23.23
CA SER A 337 -17.14 1.60 23.92
C SER A 337 -16.71 3.01 23.52
N GLU A 338 -15.40 3.27 23.43
CA GLU A 338 -14.87 4.56 22.95
C GLU A 338 -15.28 4.82 21.50
N LYS A 339 -15.23 3.80 20.63
CA LYS A 339 -15.67 3.95 19.23
C LYS A 339 -17.14 4.36 19.11
N CYS A 340 -18.01 3.82 19.96
CA CYS A 340 -19.41 4.27 20.05
C CYS A 340 -19.52 5.75 20.41
N LEU A 341 -18.74 6.20 21.40
CA LEU A 341 -18.74 7.59 21.87
C LEU A 341 -18.14 8.55 20.83
N ILE A 342 -17.05 8.15 20.17
CA ILE A 342 -16.44 8.88 19.05
C ILE A 342 -17.46 9.07 17.92
N PHE A 343 -18.22 8.02 17.60
CA PHE A 343 -19.27 8.15 16.59
C PHE A 343 -20.32 9.19 17.00
N LYS A 344 -20.89 9.06 18.21
CA LYS A 344 -21.96 9.95 18.68
C LYS A 344 -21.57 11.41 18.68
N ASN A 345 -20.39 11.71 19.22
CA ASN A 345 -19.98 13.08 19.49
C ASN A 345 -19.36 13.74 18.25
N TYR A 346 -18.67 12.98 17.40
CA TYR A 346 -17.83 13.53 16.32
C TYR A 346 -18.26 13.07 14.93
N LEU A 347 -18.16 11.76 14.66
CA LEU A 347 -18.33 11.25 13.29
C LEU A 347 -19.76 11.42 12.80
N LYS A 348 -20.75 11.31 13.69
CA LYS A 348 -22.16 11.50 13.36
C LYS A 348 -22.39 12.89 12.75
N ARG A 349 -21.95 13.95 13.42
CA ARG A 349 -22.12 15.33 12.93
C ARG A 349 -21.44 15.52 11.56
N LYS A 350 -20.24 14.98 11.41
CA LYS A 350 -19.50 15.05 10.14
C LYS A 350 -20.24 14.35 8.99
N ILE A 351 -20.70 13.12 9.20
CA ILE A 351 -21.44 12.35 8.18
C ILE A 351 -22.78 13.04 7.85
N GLN A 352 -23.45 13.61 8.85
CA GLN A 352 -24.70 14.35 8.65
C GLN A 352 -24.49 15.61 7.80
N GLN A 353 -23.38 16.33 7.98
CA GLN A 353 -23.03 17.49 7.15
C GLN A 353 -22.70 17.10 5.70
N GLU A 354 -22.03 15.97 5.48
CA GLU A 354 -21.67 15.49 4.14
C GLU A 354 -22.87 14.90 3.37
N THR A 355 -23.83 14.27 4.06
CA THR A 355 -24.96 13.57 3.43
C THR A 355 -26.28 14.33 3.51
N SER A 356 -26.36 15.41 4.29
CA SER A 356 -27.57 16.16 4.63
C SER A 356 -28.68 15.31 5.29
N VAL A 357 -28.37 14.11 5.78
CA VAL A 357 -29.34 13.22 6.45
C VAL A 357 -29.31 13.49 7.95
N THR A 358 -30.36 14.10 8.50
CA THR A 358 -30.47 14.40 9.94
C THR A 358 -31.11 13.26 10.75
N ASN A 359 -31.24 13.47 12.06
CA ASN A 359 -31.93 12.55 12.98
C ASN A 359 -33.42 12.37 12.64
N ASP A 360 -34.02 13.28 11.86
CA ASP A 360 -35.41 13.18 11.42
C ASP A 360 -35.60 12.08 10.37
N HIS A 361 -34.52 11.77 9.66
CA HIS A 361 -34.53 10.79 8.58
C HIS A 361 -34.04 9.41 9.03
N LEU A 362 -33.03 9.36 9.91
CA LEU A 362 -32.39 8.13 10.36
C LEU A 362 -31.92 8.27 11.81
N VAL A 363 -32.33 7.32 12.66
CA VAL A 363 -31.80 7.16 14.02
C VAL A 363 -31.19 5.77 14.14
N ILE A 364 -29.99 5.70 14.69
CA ILE A 364 -29.29 4.44 14.95
C ILE A 364 -29.09 4.37 16.47
N SER A 365 -29.59 3.31 17.09
CA SER A 365 -29.40 3.07 18.53
C SER A 365 -27.98 2.62 18.87
N ASP A 366 -27.62 2.77 20.15
CA ASP A 366 -26.29 2.40 20.67
C ASP A 366 -25.97 0.92 20.48
N GLY A 367 -26.95 0.07 20.76
CA GLY A 367 -26.85 -1.38 20.55
C GLY A 367 -26.56 -1.72 19.09
N MET A 368 -27.23 -1.04 18.16
CA MET A 368 -26.98 -1.23 16.74
C MET A 368 -25.59 -0.75 16.30
N ILE A 369 -25.09 0.35 16.87
CA ILE A 369 -23.72 0.83 16.60
C ILE A 369 -22.70 -0.19 17.10
N LEU A 370 -22.89 -0.72 18.32
CA LEU A 370 -22.04 -1.76 18.88
C LEU A 370 -22.06 -3.02 18.01
N TYR A 371 -23.24 -3.43 17.55
CA TYR A 371 -23.42 -4.55 16.61
C TYR A 371 -22.64 -4.32 15.30
N ILE A 372 -22.69 -3.09 14.76
CA ILE A 372 -21.93 -2.75 13.54
C ILE A 372 -20.42 -2.83 13.78
N ILE A 373 -19.95 -2.29 14.91
CA ILE A 373 -18.52 -2.34 15.27
C ILE A 373 -18.06 -3.79 15.40
N GLN A 374 -18.81 -4.62 16.12
CA GLN A 374 -18.41 -6.01 16.39
C GLN A 374 -18.41 -6.88 15.13
N ASN A 375 -19.41 -6.71 14.25
CA ASN A 375 -19.63 -7.65 13.14
C ASN A 375 -19.12 -7.17 11.78
N TYR A 376 -19.04 -5.86 11.55
CA TYR A 376 -18.67 -5.29 10.24
C TYR A 376 -17.38 -4.47 10.25
N THR A 377 -16.73 -4.30 11.40
CA THR A 377 -15.43 -3.62 11.49
C THR A 377 -14.38 -4.53 12.12
N ASN A 378 -13.19 -4.55 11.51
CA ASN A 378 -12.01 -5.19 12.07
C ASN A 378 -10.82 -4.25 11.88
N GLU A 379 -10.74 -3.27 12.78
CA GLU A 379 -9.70 -2.25 12.81
C GLU A 379 -9.45 -1.77 14.24
N ASN A 380 -8.27 -1.22 14.47
CA ASN A 380 -7.92 -0.55 15.74
C ASN A 380 -8.46 0.89 15.82
N GLY A 381 -8.71 1.53 14.67
CA GLY A 381 -9.24 2.89 14.55
C GLY A 381 -10.75 2.95 14.29
N VAL A 382 -11.19 4.03 13.63
CA VAL A 382 -12.59 4.30 13.27
C VAL A 382 -12.81 4.54 11.76
N ARG A 383 -11.85 4.21 10.90
CA ARG A 383 -11.92 4.48 9.45
C ARG A 383 -12.93 3.57 8.73
N GLN A 384 -12.88 2.27 8.98
CA GLN A 384 -13.88 1.31 8.50
C GLN A 384 -15.24 1.62 9.10
N LEU A 385 -15.31 1.92 10.40
CA LEU A 385 -16.55 2.33 11.07
C LEU A 385 -17.19 3.54 10.36
N TYR A 386 -16.39 4.56 10.06
CA TYR A 386 -16.81 5.72 9.28
C TYR A 386 -17.35 5.30 7.91
N ASN A 387 -16.62 4.48 7.15
CA ASN A 387 -17.02 4.06 5.81
C ASN A 387 -18.34 3.28 5.81
N VAL A 388 -18.51 2.35 6.76
CA VAL A 388 -19.75 1.56 6.90
C VAL A 388 -20.92 2.48 7.23
N LEU A 389 -20.77 3.35 8.23
CA LEU A 389 -21.84 4.28 8.62
C LEU A 389 -22.13 5.30 7.52
N TYR A 390 -21.11 5.85 6.86
CA TYR A 390 -21.27 6.72 5.71
C TYR A 390 -22.06 6.03 4.59
N SER A 391 -21.81 4.74 4.33
CA SER A 391 -22.56 3.99 3.32
C SER A 391 -24.05 3.88 3.67
N ILE A 392 -24.40 3.70 4.94
CA ILE A 392 -25.77 3.67 5.45
C ILE A 392 -26.45 5.03 5.24
N TYR A 393 -25.79 6.12 5.65
CA TYR A 393 -26.32 7.49 5.49
C TYR A 393 -26.46 7.87 4.02
N ARG A 394 -25.47 7.56 3.18
CA ARG A 394 -25.52 7.77 1.73
C ARG A 394 -26.68 7.01 1.08
N ARG A 395 -26.89 5.76 1.49
CA ARG A 395 -28.02 4.95 1.00
C ARG A 395 -29.36 5.52 1.46
N ARG A 396 -29.44 6.06 2.68
CA ARG A 396 -30.62 6.76 3.16
C ARG A 396 -30.92 8.02 2.34
N ALA A 397 -29.90 8.83 2.03
CA ALA A 397 -30.04 10.01 1.17
C ALA A 397 -30.63 9.64 -0.20
N TYR A 398 -30.13 8.55 -0.81
CA TYR A 398 -30.69 8.03 -2.06
C TYR A 398 -32.16 7.62 -1.96
N LEU A 399 -32.55 6.94 -0.86
CA LEU A 399 -33.95 6.53 -0.64
C LEU A 399 -34.88 7.73 -0.44
N LEU A 400 -34.41 8.78 0.24
CA LEU A 400 -35.16 10.04 0.39
C LEU A 400 -35.43 10.67 -0.98
N LEU A 401 -34.43 10.74 -1.86
CA LEU A 401 -34.58 11.26 -3.22
C LEU A 401 -35.51 10.40 -4.09
N LYS A 402 -35.59 9.10 -3.82
CA LYS A 402 -36.57 8.19 -4.45
C LYS A 402 -37.99 8.29 -3.89
N GLY A 403 -38.24 9.18 -2.93
CA GLY A 403 -39.57 9.42 -2.35
C GLY A 403 -39.89 8.60 -1.08
N VAL A 404 -38.93 7.83 -0.53
CA VAL A 404 -39.13 7.09 0.73
C VAL A 404 -38.82 8.00 1.92
N THR A 405 -39.78 8.82 2.33
CA THR A 405 -39.61 9.87 3.35
C THR A 405 -39.78 9.40 4.80
N LYS A 406 -40.41 8.24 5.02
CA LYS A 406 -40.67 7.71 6.37
C LYS A 406 -39.38 7.57 7.18
N LYS A 407 -39.34 8.12 8.41
CA LYS A 407 -38.22 7.99 9.36
C LYS A 407 -37.90 6.50 9.62
N VAL A 408 -36.61 6.18 9.64
CA VAL A 408 -36.11 4.83 9.92
C VAL A 408 -35.35 4.83 11.24
N GLU A 409 -35.66 3.87 12.11
CA GLU A 409 -34.98 3.67 13.39
C GLU A 409 -34.35 2.29 13.40
N LEU A 410 -33.01 2.24 13.43
CA LEU A 410 -32.24 0.99 13.42
C LEU A 410 -31.89 0.59 14.85
N ASN A 411 -32.49 -0.53 15.28
CA ASN A 411 -32.33 -1.13 16.61
C ASN A 411 -31.86 -2.58 16.50
N GLU A 412 -31.39 -3.17 17.62
CA GLU A 412 -30.95 -4.57 17.69
C GLU A 412 -32.04 -5.57 17.23
N ASN A 413 -33.31 -5.21 17.35
CA ASN A 413 -34.42 -6.05 16.92
C ASN A 413 -34.64 -6.03 15.38
N ASN A 414 -34.12 -5.00 14.69
CA ASN A 414 -34.35 -4.77 13.26
C ASN A 414 -33.06 -4.95 12.44
N ILE A 415 -32.19 -5.89 12.82
CA ILE A 415 -30.92 -6.15 12.12
C ILE A 415 -31.15 -6.46 10.64
N HIS A 416 -32.24 -7.14 10.28
CA HIS A 416 -32.58 -7.46 8.89
C HIS A 416 -32.77 -6.20 8.01
N GLU A 417 -33.24 -5.09 8.57
CA GLU A 417 -33.39 -3.84 7.82
C GLU A 417 -32.04 -3.23 7.45
N LEU A 418 -30.98 -3.50 8.23
CA LEU A 418 -29.60 -3.09 7.89
C LEU A 418 -29.19 -3.64 6.52
N ASN A 419 -29.65 -4.85 6.15
CA ASN A 419 -29.38 -5.46 4.85
C ASN A 419 -29.91 -4.63 3.67
N ASN A 420 -30.92 -3.80 3.90
CA ASN A 420 -31.46 -2.90 2.86
C ASN A 420 -30.57 -1.65 2.67
N PHE A 421 -29.83 -1.27 3.71
CA PHE A 421 -28.95 -0.08 3.72
C PHE A 421 -27.51 -0.39 3.33
N VAL A 422 -27.03 -1.57 3.72
CA VAL A 422 -25.68 -2.04 3.48
C VAL A 422 -25.76 -3.21 2.51
N ASN A 423 -25.02 -3.16 1.40
CA ASN A 423 -24.86 -4.35 0.58
C ASN A 423 -23.93 -5.33 1.32
N LEU A 424 -24.51 -6.09 2.26
CA LEU A 424 -23.78 -6.88 3.24
C LEU A 424 -22.93 -7.99 2.64
N GLU A 425 -23.24 -8.40 1.41
CA GLU A 425 -22.43 -9.35 0.64
C GLU A 425 -21.08 -8.76 0.20
N SER A 426 -20.96 -7.43 0.15
CA SER A 426 -19.71 -6.75 -0.21
C SER A 426 -18.75 -6.51 0.95
N ILE A 427 -19.24 -6.62 2.20
CA ILE A 427 -18.40 -6.50 3.40
C ILE A 427 -17.77 -7.86 3.67
N LYS A 428 -16.49 -7.99 3.34
CA LYS A 428 -15.69 -9.23 3.44
C LYS A 428 -15.63 -9.85 4.83
N TRP A 429 -16.06 -9.14 5.86
CA TRP A 429 -15.90 -9.54 7.25
C TRP A 429 -17.25 -9.56 7.93
N LYS A 430 -17.75 -10.77 8.17
CA LYS A 430 -18.84 -11.04 9.10
C LYS A 430 -18.23 -11.89 10.21
N ARG A 431 -18.01 -11.28 11.38
CA ARG A 431 -17.52 -12.04 12.53
C ARG A 431 -18.60 -13.10 12.84
N GLY A 432 -18.25 -14.37 12.75
CA GLY A 432 -19.10 -15.42 13.32
C GLY A 432 -19.26 -15.12 14.81
N SER A 433 -20.45 -15.36 15.37
CA SER A 433 -20.73 -15.20 16.80
C SER A 433 -19.90 -16.20 17.62
N SER A 434 -18.61 -15.92 17.80
CA SER A 434 -17.65 -16.76 18.52
C SER A 434 -17.75 -16.63 20.04
N HIS A 435 -18.60 -15.72 20.53
CA HIS A 435 -18.84 -15.48 21.95
C HIS A 435 -19.62 -16.62 22.63
N THR A 436 -20.27 -17.50 21.87
CA THR A 436 -21.17 -18.54 22.40
C THR A 436 -20.79 -19.95 21.98
N LEU A 437 -19.53 -20.20 21.60
CA LEU A 437 -19.06 -21.57 21.48
C LEU A 437 -18.94 -22.15 22.91
N PRO A 438 -19.47 -23.36 23.18
CA PRO A 438 -19.25 -24.02 24.46
C PRO A 438 -17.75 -24.24 24.68
N SER A 439 -17.29 -24.21 25.93
CA SER A 439 -15.92 -24.59 26.28
C SER A 439 -15.73 -26.08 26.01
N ILE A 440 -14.86 -26.41 25.05
CA ILE A 440 -14.58 -27.81 24.65
C ILE A 440 -13.18 -28.17 25.12
N ALA A 441 -13.00 -29.39 25.63
CA ALA A 441 -11.68 -29.90 25.99
C ALA A 441 -10.78 -30.00 24.74
N GLY A 442 -9.54 -29.52 24.87
CA GLY A 442 -8.62 -29.39 23.74
C GLY A 442 -8.74 -28.07 22.97
N SER A 443 -9.58 -27.13 23.42
CA SER A 443 -9.69 -25.79 22.84
C SER A 443 -9.21 -24.71 23.81
N THR A 444 -8.44 -23.75 23.33
CA THR A 444 -8.04 -22.56 24.10
C THR A 444 -8.06 -21.31 23.24
N LYS A 445 -8.33 -20.15 23.85
CA LYS A 445 -8.25 -18.85 23.18
C LYS A 445 -6.88 -18.21 23.42
N SER A 446 -6.28 -17.73 22.34
CA SER A 446 -4.98 -17.05 22.33
C SER A 446 -5.09 -15.66 21.73
N LEU A 447 -4.23 -14.75 22.19
CA LEU A 447 -4.13 -13.40 21.68
C LEU A 447 -2.98 -13.35 20.67
N ALA A 448 -3.33 -13.17 19.40
CA ALA A 448 -2.38 -12.98 18.32
C ALA A 448 -2.23 -11.49 17.99
N PHE A 449 -1.05 -11.12 17.52
CA PHE A 449 -0.77 -9.81 16.98
C PHE A 449 -0.61 -9.93 15.46
N THR A 450 -1.30 -9.09 14.70
CA THR A 450 -1.19 -9.01 13.24
C THR A 450 -1.01 -7.55 12.81
N ASP A 451 -0.56 -7.31 11.58
CA ASP A 451 -0.35 -5.97 11.04
C ASP A 451 -1.62 -5.10 11.03
N ASN A 452 -2.80 -5.75 10.99
CA ASN A 452 -4.11 -5.09 11.03
C ASN A 452 -4.64 -4.87 12.46
N GLY A 453 -3.87 -5.25 13.47
CA GLY A 453 -4.22 -5.21 14.88
C GLY A 453 -4.19 -6.58 15.55
N GLY A 454 -4.45 -6.63 16.86
CA GLY A 454 -4.51 -7.92 17.56
C GLY A 454 -5.84 -8.64 17.29
N GLN A 455 -5.80 -9.96 17.38
CA GLN A 455 -6.93 -10.85 17.13
C GLN A 455 -6.96 -11.97 18.17
N ILE A 456 -8.15 -12.55 18.37
CA ILE A 456 -8.27 -13.79 19.14
C ILE A 456 -8.21 -14.94 18.17
N VAL A 457 -7.26 -15.83 18.40
CA VAL A 457 -7.12 -17.09 17.68
C VAL A 457 -7.53 -18.21 18.61
N THR A 458 -8.37 -19.10 18.11
CA THR A 458 -8.74 -20.33 18.82
C THR A 458 -7.78 -21.42 18.39
N ILE A 459 -7.14 -22.05 19.37
CA ILE A 459 -6.26 -23.20 19.18
C ILE A 459 -7.07 -24.44 19.53
N GLU A 460 -7.15 -25.37 18.60
CA GLU A 460 -7.86 -26.63 18.74
C GLU A 460 -6.87 -27.78 18.61
N VAL A 461 -6.98 -28.74 19.52
CA VAL A 461 -6.15 -29.95 19.55
C VAL A 461 -7.06 -31.16 19.49
N CYS A 462 -6.78 -32.06 18.56
CA CYS A 462 -7.48 -33.32 18.40
C CYS A 462 -6.49 -34.47 18.24
N GLY A 463 -6.83 -35.65 18.75
CA GLY A 463 -6.07 -36.87 18.50
C GLY A 463 -6.53 -37.53 17.20
N LEU A 464 -5.59 -37.94 16.37
CA LEU A 464 -5.83 -38.60 15.08
C LEU A 464 -6.26 -40.07 15.25
N MET A 465 -5.98 -40.67 16.41
CA MET A 465 -6.43 -42.01 16.78
C MET A 465 -7.52 -41.96 17.85
N SER A 466 -8.68 -41.40 17.50
CA SER A 466 -9.87 -41.53 18.35
C SER A 466 -10.51 -42.91 18.14
N PRO A 467 -10.82 -43.69 19.20
CA PRO A 467 -11.56 -44.95 19.09
C PRO A 467 -12.95 -44.81 18.43
N TYR A 468 -13.46 -43.58 18.29
CA TYR A 468 -14.78 -43.30 17.74
C TYR A 468 -14.90 -43.47 16.22
N LEU A 469 -13.80 -43.63 15.48
CA LEU A 469 -13.85 -43.88 14.03
C LEU A 469 -13.71 -45.34 13.62
N VAL A 470 -13.60 -46.27 14.59
CA VAL A 470 -13.38 -47.71 14.31
C VAL A 470 -14.69 -48.52 14.36
N ASN A 471 -15.81 -47.96 14.83
CA ASN A 471 -17.10 -48.66 14.92
C ASN A 471 -18.10 -48.23 13.83
N CYS A 472 -17.65 -48.14 12.57
CA CYS A 472 -18.54 -48.06 11.41
C CYS A 472 -18.42 -49.29 10.50
N GLU A 473 -18.26 -50.47 11.09
CA GLU A 473 -18.68 -51.71 10.47
C GLU A 473 -19.41 -52.51 11.57
N THR A 474 -20.64 -52.94 11.29
CA THR A 474 -21.56 -53.72 12.17
C THR A 474 -22.55 -52.98 13.08
N SER A 475 -23.42 -52.16 12.49
CA SER A 475 -24.86 -52.05 12.84
C SER A 475 -25.44 -50.95 11.95
N GLY A 476 -26.21 -51.26 10.91
CA GLY A 476 -27.62 -51.58 11.11
C GLY A 476 -28.42 -50.29 11.24
N SER A 477 -28.81 -49.71 10.10
CA SER A 477 -30.00 -48.85 9.92
C SER A 477 -30.41 -47.95 11.08
N GLU A 478 -29.99 -46.68 11.06
CA GLU A 478 -30.78 -45.51 11.51
C GLU A 478 -29.97 -44.22 11.28
N ALA A 479 -29.92 -43.77 10.03
CA ALA A 479 -29.57 -42.39 9.72
C ALA A 479 -30.86 -41.67 9.34
N PHE A 480 -31.28 -40.75 10.20
CA PHE A 480 -32.39 -39.83 9.99
C PHE A 480 -32.20 -39.06 8.67
N PHE A 481 -33.02 -39.38 7.66
CA PHE A 481 -33.30 -38.48 6.55
C PHE A 481 -34.60 -37.72 6.86
N PRO A 482 -34.65 -36.40 6.65
CA PRO A 482 -35.90 -35.67 6.71
C PRO A 482 -36.77 -36.09 5.51
N ASN A 483 -38.03 -36.41 5.81
CA ASN A 483 -39.05 -36.74 4.83
C ASN A 483 -39.23 -35.59 3.84
N ASP A 484 -39.02 -35.86 2.56
CA ASP A 484 -39.76 -35.16 1.51
C ASP A 484 -40.26 -36.18 0.48
N SER A 485 -41.58 -36.19 0.38
CA SER A 485 -42.42 -37.02 -0.48
C SER A 485 -42.36 -36.58 -1.94
N ASN A 486 -42.62 -37.56 -2.83
CA ASN A 486 -43.05 -37.45 -4.23
C ASN A 486 -41.95 -37.30 -5.29
N THR A 487 -41.57 -38.40 -5.98
CA THR A 487 -42.23 -38.85 -7.22
C THR A 487 -41.38 -39.86 -8.03
N HIS A 488 -42.10 -40.87 -8.55
CA HIS A 488 -41.89 -41.67 -9.76
C HIS A 488 -40.72 -42.67 -9.91
N LEU A 489 -41.13 -43.94 -9.75
CA LEU A 489 -40.64 -45.16 -10.41
C LEU A 489 -40.26 -44.97 -11.89
N TYR A 490 -39.11 -45.52 -12.28
CA TYR A 490 -39.00 -46.52 -13.37
C TYR A 490 -37.71 -47.32 -13.18
N GLY A 491 -37.84 -48.63 -13.06
CA GLY A 491 -36.71 -49.56 -13.02
C GLY A 491 -36.34 -50.05 -14.41
N THR A 492 -35.05 -50.35 -14.61
CA THR A 492 -34.59 -51.35 -15.57
C THR A 492 -33.39 -52.11 -15.00
N ASN A 493 -33.43 -53.41 -15.24
CA ASN A 493 -32.61 -54.46 -14.66
C ASN A 493 -31.26 -54.64 -15.40
N THR A 494 -30.21 -54.91 -14.60
CA THR A 494 -29.09 -55.86 -14.82
C THR A 494 -28.01 -55.57 -15.87
N PRO A 495 -26.80 -56.22 -15.81
CA PRO A 495 -26.12 -56.88 -14.69
C PRO A 495 -24.63 -56.48 -14.51
N GLN A 496 -24.09 -56.84 -13.34
CA GLN A 496 -22.65 -56.89 -13.07
C GLN A 496 -21.92 -57.84 -14.03
N GLY A 497 -20.80 -57.38 -14.58
CA GLY A 497 -19.81 -58.18 -15.29
C GLY A 497 -18.41 -57.85 -14.79
N HIS A 498 -17.81 -58.81 -14.09
CA HIS A 498 -16.41 -58.83 -13.69
C HIS A 498 -15.46 -58.74 -14.89
N LEU A 499 -14.34 -57.99 -14.78
CA LEU A 499 -12.97 -58.54 -14.86
C LEU A 499 -11.87 -57.45 -14.86
N ASN A 500 -11.17 -57.42 -13.73
CA ASN A 500 -9.71 -57.34 -13.54
C ASN A 500 -8.76 -56.83 -14.66
N ARG A 501 -7.91 -55.88 -14.19
CA ARG A 501 -6.43 -55.82 -14.30
C ARG A 501 -5.80 -55.50 -15.66
N ASN A 502 -5.27 -54.27 -15.79
CA ASN A 502 -3.83 -53.98 -15.76
C ASN A 502 -3.53 -52.61 -16.39
N SER A 503 -2.95 -51.68 -15.63
CA SER A 503 -1.79 -50.89 -16.06
C SER A 503 -1.39 -49.89 -14.97
N THR A 504 -0.32 -50.27 -14.27
CA THR A 504 0.84 -49.42 -13.95
C THR A 504 0.66 -47.90 -14.08
N ILE A 505 0.55 -47.20 -12.94
CA ILE A 505 0.90 -45.78 -12.85
C ILE A 505 2.18 -45.70 -12.03
N LYS A 506 3.30 -45.47 -12.72
CA LYS A 506 4.57 -45.01 -12.16
C LYS A 506 4.76 -43.55 -12.58
N ASN A 507 4.98 -42.71 -11.57
CA ASN A 507 5.92 -41.58 -11.53
C ASN A 507 5.66 -40.40 -12.49
N ALA A 508 5.89 -39.13 -12.16
CA ALA A 508 6.30 -38.46 -10.94
C ALA A 508 6.32 -36.95 -11.25
N THR A 509 6.32 -36.15 -10.17
CA THR A 509 7.16 -34.95 -9.98
C THR A 509 6.88 -33.63 -10.75
N THR A 510 6.43 -32.66 -9.94
CA THR A 510 7.08 -31.36 -9.62
C THR A 510 6.99 -30.14 -10.54
N HIS A 511 6.53 -29.06 -9.88
CA HIS A 511 7.02 -27.68 -9.86
C HIS A 511 7.01 -26.81 -11.14
N LEU A 512 6.07 -25.85 -11.11
CA LEU A 512 6.31 -24.39 -11.17
C LEU A 512 7.70 -23.94 -11.68
N SER A 513 7.73 -23.19 -12.77
CA SER A 513 8.08 -21.75 -12.74
C SER A 513 8.18 -21.12 -14.14
N ASN A 514 7.73 -19.86 -14.21
CA ASN A 514 8.16 -18.79 -15.10
C ASN A 514 8.05 -18.99 -16.63
N ARG A 515 7.27 -18.11 -17.28
CA ARG A 515 7.83 -16.91 -17.93
C ARG A 515 6.76 -16.10 -18.66
N TYR A 516 6.89 -14.78 -18.48
CA TYR A 516 6.40 -13.71 -19.33
C TYR A 516 6.54 -14.01 -20.84
N GLY A 517 5.59 -13.51 -21.64
CA GLY A 517 5.83 -13.25 -23.06
C GLY A 517 4.59 -13.22 -23.94
N THR A 518 4.01 -12.03 -24.09
CA THR A 518 3.47 -11.47 -25.35
C THR A 518 2.66 -12.37 -26.30
N LYS A 519 1.40 -12.02 -26.56
CA LYS A 519 0.98 -11.59 -27.92
C LYS A 519 -0.47 -11.09 -27.97
N MET A 520 -0.62 -10.02 -28.73
CA MET A 520 -1.83 -9.43 -29.28
C MET A 520 -2.87 -10.42 -29.80
N GLY A 521 -4.15 -10.06 -29.64
CA GLY A 521 -5.28 -10.61 -30.39
C GLY A 521 -6.55 -9.81 -30.09
N ARG A 522 -7.05 -9.09 -31.09
CA ARG A 522 -8.22 -8.19 -31.07
C ARG A 522 -9.55 -8.95 -30.90
N SER A 523 -10.54 -8.22 -30.35
CA SER A 523 -12.00 -8.20 -30.65
C SER A 523 -12.71 -9.56 -30.82
N ALA A 524 -13.61 -9.99 -29.94
CA ALA A 524 -14.98 -9.50 -29.72
C ALA A 524 -15.87 -9.56 -30.98
N ASN A 525 -17.08 -10.13 -30.77
CA ASN A 525 -18.13 -10.64 -31.67
C ASN A 525 -17.98 -12.15 -31.93
N ASP A 526 -18.95 -13.03 -31.64
CA ASP A 526 -20.41 -12.90 -31.60
C ASP A 526 -21.06 -13.91 -30.65
N ASN A 527 -22.38 -13.72 -30.49
CA ASN A 527 -23.42 -14.72 -30.24
C ASN A 527 -24.01 -14.77 -28.84
N LEU A 528 -25.15 -14.09 -28.70
CA LEU A 528 -26.35 -14.75 -28.18
C LEU A 528 -27.57 -14.28 -28.98
N GLU A 529 -27.99 -15.15 -29.88
CA GLU A 529 -29.26 -15.10 -30.58
C GLU A 529 -30.43 -15.28 -29.60
N LYS A 530 -31.35 -14.32 -29.69
CA LYS A 530 -32.81 -14.48 -29.82
C LYS A 530 -33.41 -15.87 -29.56
N PHE A 531 -34.38 -15.93 -28.64
CA PHE A 531 -35.70 -16.58 -28.79
C PHE A 531 -36.64 -15.87 -27.80
N HIS A 532 -37.91 -15.54 -28.04
CA HIS A 532 -38.75 -15.43 -29.23
C HIS A 532 -40.10 -14.81 -28.74
N HIS A 533 -40.79 -14.14 -29.66
CA HIS A 533 -42.24 -14.09 -29.83
C HIS A 533 -43.17 -13.07 -29.12
N ASN A 534 -43.82 -12.30 -30.02
CA ASN A 534 -45.25 -11.96 -30.10
C ASN A 534 -45.72 -10.72 -29.31
N ASN A 535 -46.42 -9.72 -29.87
CA ASN A 535 -47.22 -9.63 -31.09
C ASN A 535 -47.23 -8.20 -31.66
N ILE A 536 -47.51 -8.16 -32.97
CA ILE A 536 -47.83 -7.05 -33.86
C ILE A 536 -49.13 -6.35 -33.41
N TYR A 537 -49.19 -5.01 -33.45
CA TYR A 537 -50.15 -4.24 -34.25
C TYR A 537 -49.75 -2.75 -34.33
N THR A 538 -49.99 -2.24 -35.52
CA THR A 538 -49.65 -0.99 -36.18
C THR A 538 -50.37 0.24 -35.62
N HIS A 539 -49.73 1.42 -35.61
CA HIS A 539 -50.08 2.53 -36.51
C HIS A 539 -49.19 3.76 -36.29
N GLU A 540 -48.77 4.33 -37.42
CA GLU A 540 -48.11 5.63 -37.58
C GLU A 540 -49.04 6.79 -37.16
N CYS A 541 -48.47 7.85 -36.59
CA CYS A 541 -48.74 9.24 -36.98
C CYS A 541 -47.75 10.17 -36.28
N GLY A 542 -47.05 11.00 -37.06
CA GLY A 542 -45.98 11.88 -36.58
C GLY A 542 -46.45 13.17 -35.91
N LYS A 543 -45.48 13.95 -35.43
CA LYS A 543 -45.34 15.41 -35.61
C LYS A 543 -44.16 15.97 -34.83
N GLU A 544 -43.43 16.84 -35.52
CA GLU A 544 -42.88 18.13 -35.09
C GLU A 544 -41.79 18.23 -33.99
N ASN A 545 -40.59 18.59 -34.49
CA ASN A 545 -39.82 19.80 -34.18
C ASN A 545 -39.00 19.99 -32.89
N HIS A 546 -37.82 20.56 -33.16
CA HIS A 546 -36.92 21.39 -32.35
C HIS A 546 -35.95 20.72 -31.35
N GLY A 547 -34.67 20.74 -31.74
CA GLY A 547 -33.72 21.71 -31.17
C GLY A 547 -32.85 21.26 -29.99
N TYR A 548 -31.54 21.43 -30.21
CA TYR A 548 -30.45 21.59 -29.24
C TYR A 548 -29.93 20.36 -28.48
N THR A 549 -28.67 20.03 -28.76
CA THR A 549 -27.78 19.39 -27.78
C THR A 549 -26.44 20.11 -27.75
N HIS A 550 -26.16 20.64 -26.56
CA HIS A 550 -24.90 21.19 -26.09
C HIS A 550 -23.74 20.20 -26.25
N ILE A 551 -22.58 20.72 -26.67
CA ILE A 551 -21.29 20.05 -26.60
C ILE A 551 -20.62 20.48 -25.29
N ILE A 552 -20.23 19.50 -24.48
CA ILE A 552 -19.30 19.66 -23.36
C ILE A 552 -17.98 19.05 -23.80
N GLU A 553 -16.94 19.85 -23.77
CA GLU A 553 -15.54 19.47 -23.96
C GLU A 553 -14.98 18.88 -22.66
N GLU A 554 -14.23 17.78 -22.76
CA GLU A 554 -13.17 17.42 -21.81
C GLU A 554 -11.95 16.94 -22.59
N GLU A 555 -10.85 17.68 -22.45
CA GLU A 555 -9.50 17.27 -22.82
C GLU A 555 -8.83 16.56 -21.64
N SER A 556 -7.99 15.54 -21.91
CA SER A 556 -6.60 15.52 -21.40
C SER A 556 -5.76 14.30 -21.84
N TYR A 557 -4.58 14.63 -22.39
CA TYR A 557 -3.23 14.07 -22.16
C TYR A 557 -2.80 12.63 -22.58
N ASN A 558 -2.01 12.64 -23.66
CA ASN A 558 -0.65 12.08 -23.87
C ASN A 558 -0.32 10.58 -23.63
N LYS A 559 0.10 9.92 -24.73
CA LYS A 559 1.46 9.34 -24.85
C LYS A 559 1.90 9.15 -26.30
N ASN A 560 3.04 9.76 -26.62
CA ASN A 560 3.86 9.60 -27.82
C ASN A 560 4.24 8.14 -28.09
N ILE A 561 4.32 7.74 -29.37
CA ILE A 561 5.41 6.93 -29.93
C ILE A 561 5.65 7.38 -31.38
N ALA A 562 6.93 7.47 -31.70
CA ALA A 562 7.62 7.89 -32.91
C ALA A 562 7.04 7.44 -34.27
N MET A 563 7.09 8.36 -35.22
CA MET A 563 7.51 8.08 -36.61
C MET A 563 8.34 9.27 -37.08
N GLY A 564 9.63 9.01 -37.28
CA GLY A 564 10.56 9.96 -37.86
C GLY A 564 10.42 10.06 -39.37
N SER A 565 10.98 11.17 -39.86
CA SER A 565 11.56 11.38 -41.18
C SER A 565 10.70 11.08 -42.39
N GLU A 566 10.14 12.14 -42.98
CA GLU A 566 10.53 12.66 -44.31
C GLU A 566 9.44 13.63 -44.76
N LEU A 567 9.71 14.94 -44.69
CA LEU A 567 9.00 15.99 -45.46
C LEU A 567 9.72 17.33 -45.23
N HIS A 568 10.86 17.52 -45.88
CA HIS A 568 11.38 18.85 -46.19
C HIS A 568 12.10 18.80 -47.52
N LYS A 569 11.42 19.26 -48.58
CA LYS A 569 11.92 20.13 -49.66
C LYS A 569 10.96 20.07 -50.85
N LEU A 570 10.07 21.07 -50.97
CA LEU A 570 9.61 21.53 -52.28
C LEU A 570 9.51 23.06 -52.26
N HIS A 571 10.34 23.64 -53.13
CA HIS A 571 10.23 24.90 -53.86
C HIS A 571 10.38 26.24 -53.14
N LEU A 572 11.50 26.90 -53.42
CA LEU A 572 11.59 28.29 -53.89
C LEU A 572 12.87 28.45 -54.76
N GLU A 573 12.68 28.52 -56.08
CA GLU A 573 13.57 29.09 -57.10
C GLU A 573 12.62 29.93 -58.01
N HIS A 574 12.91 31.09 -58.57
CA HIS A 574 14.14 31.78 -58.96
C HIS A 574 13.93 33.31 -58.85
N ASP A 575 15.01 34.08 -58.65
CA ASP A 575 15.45 35.03 -59.68
C ASP A 575 16.81 35.68 -59.37
N ASN A 576 17.69 35.57 -60.37
CA ASN A 576 18.72 36.51 -60.81
C ASN A 576 19.95 36.83 -59.92
N GLY A 577 21.05 36.14 -60.23
CA GLY A 577 22.13 36.82 -60.98
C GLY A 577 23.31 37.42 -60.20
N SER A 578 24.40 36.64 -60.16
CA SER A 578 25.82 37.05 -60.17
C SER A 578 26.49 37.49 -58.85
N VAL A 579 27.39 36.64 -58.33
CA VAL A 579 28.87 36.80 -58.40
C VAL A 579 29.56 35.96 -57.29
N SER A 580 30.39 35.01 -57.75
CA SER A 580 31.58 34.42 -57.12
C SER A 580 31.49 33.59 -55.83
N LYS A 581 31.83 32.29 -55.94
CA LYS A 581 32.90 31.68 -55.14
C LYS A 581 33.40 30.38 -55.78
N LYS A 582 34.73 30.28 -55.82
CA LYS A 582 35.53 29.21 -56.41
C LYS A 582 35.40 27.90 -55.62
N ARG A 583 35.49 26.81 -56.39
CA ARG A 583 35.71 25.40 -56.08
C ARG A 583 36.71 25.15 -54.94
N TYR A 584 36.55 24.04 -54.22
CA TYR A 584 37.53 22.94 -54.26
C TYR A 584 36.85 21.59 -53.99
N SER A 585 37.37 20.59 -54.69
CA SER A 585 36.95 19.20 -54.84
C SER A 585 38.04 18.26 -54.32
N PHE A 586 37.77 16.94 -54.41
CA PHE A 586 38.62 15.75 -54.20
C PHE A 586 38.54 15.14 -52.79
N VAL A 587 38.13 13.88 -52.58
CA VAL A 587 38.48 12.55 -53.17
C VAL A 587 39.80 11.98 -52.64
N LYS A 588 39.65 10.91 -51.85
CA LYS A 588 40.42 9.66 -51.69
C LYS A 588 41.96 9.61 -51.65
N ASP A 589 42.36 8.70 -50.75
CA ASP A 589 43.48 7.76 -50.78
C ASP A 589 44.87 8.21 -50.28
N LEU A 590 45.45 7.30 -49.49
CA LEU A 590 46.84 6.84 -49.42
C LEU A 590 47.56 6.86 -48.06
N ASN A 591 48.22 5.72 -47.88
CA ASN A 591 49.21 5.32 -46.90
C ASN A 591 50.52 6.13 -46.98
N GLU A 592 51.38 5.88 -45.99
CA GLU A 592 52.86 5.87 -45.99
C GLU A 592 53.60 6.89 -45.09
N PHE A 593 54.63 6.33 -44.43
CA PHE A 593 55.47 6.78 -43.31
C PHE A 593 56.53 7.84 -43.71
N PRO A 594 57.33 8.44 -42.79
CA PRO A 594 58.58 7.83 -42.29
C PRO A 594 58.99 8.27 -40.85
N SER A 595 60.27 8.05 -40.55
CA SER A 595 60.88 7.61 -39.30
C SER A 595 62.06 8.48 -38.84
N ILE A 596 62.41 8.37 -37.54
CA ILE A 596 63.76 8.48 -36.92
C ILE A 596 64.41 9.87 -36.74
N SER A 597 64.78 10.20 -35.49
CA SER A 597 66.17 10.45 -35.06
C SER A 597 66.30 10.40 -33.54
N THR A 598 67.44 9.84 -33.12
CA THR A 598 67.90 9.43 -31.80
C THR A 598 68.74 10.51 -31.10
N ASP A 599 69.16 10.19 -29.87
CA ASP A 599 70.29 10.78 -29.09
C ASP A 599 69.89 11.97 -28.19
N GLU A 600 70.21 12.06 -26.89
CA GLU A 600 71.13 11.33 -26.00
C GLU A 600 70.84 11.71 -24.52
N LEU A 601 71.12 10.78 -23.58
CA LEU A 601 71.65 10.93 -22.19
C LEU A 601 70.88 11.84 -21.18
N ASP A 602 70.55 11.51 -19.93
CA ASP A 602 71.25 10.68 -18.93
C ASP A 602 70.40 10.52 -17.63
N ASN A 603 70.41 9.30 -17.06
CA ASN A 603 70.33 8.89 -15.64
C ASN A 603 69.59 9.72 -14.57
N SER A 604 68.53 9.16 -13.98
CA SER A 604 68.63 8.38 -12.73
C SER A 604 67.27 7.89 -12.17
N ASN A 605 67.25 6.58 -11.89
CA ASN A 605 66.43 5.80 -10.95
C ASN A 605 64.92 5.64 -11.24
N LEU A 606 64.57 4.55 -11.96
CA LEU A 606 64.13 3.23 -11.42
C LEU A 606 62.74 3.34 -10.76
N GLY A 607 61.62 3.02 -11.42
CA GLY A 607 61.27 1.81 -12.20
C GLY A 607 60.17 1.07 -11.40
N VAL A 608 59.03 0.61 -11.92
CA VAL A 608 58.59 0.27 -13.28
C VAL A 608 57.05 0.35 -13.29
N HIS A 609 56.50 0.76 -14.43
CA HIS A 609 55.08 0.93 -14.75
C HIS A 609 54.67 -0.21 -15.76
N PRO A 610 53.61 -0.17 -16.58
CA PRO A 610 52.35 -0.92 -16.39
C PRO A 610 51.85 -1.74 -17.63
N TYR A 611 50.61 -2.26 -17.52
CA TYR A 611 49.61 -2.65 -18.54
C TYR A 611 49.58 -4.07 -19.15
N GLY A 612 48.36 -4.65 -19.17
CA GLY A 612 47.94 -5.60 -20.21
C GLY A 612 46.75 -6.51 -19.91
N LYS A 613 45.52 -6.00 -20.11
CA LYS A 613 44.31 -6.69 -20.63
C LYS A 613 44.15 -8.23 -20.47
N ASN A 614 43.08 -8.66 -19.79
CA ASN A 614 41.92 -9.40 -20.36
C ASN A 614 41.19 -10.27 -19.31
N SER A 615 39.87 -10.30 -19.45
CA SER A 615 38.96 -11.42 -19.19
C SER A 615 38.76 -11.97 -17.75
N THR A 616 37.48 -12.23 -17.49
CA THR A 616 36.90 -13.19 -16.52
C THR A 616 36.93 -12.84 -15.03
N LEU A 617 35.72 -12.67 -14.50
CA LEU A 617 35.33 -12.76 -13.09
C LEU A 617 35.99 -13.96 -12.39
N PRO A 618 36.51 -13.81 -11.17
CA PRO A 618 36.71 -14.93 -10.26
C PRO A 618 35.51 -15.01 -9.31
N THR A 619 34.73 -16.08 -9.47
CA THR A 619 33.83 -16.63 -8.46
C THR A 619 34.62 -17.03 -7.22
N GLY A 620 34.40 -16.35 -6.10
CA GLY A 620 34.85 -16.75 -4.77
C GLY A 620 33.92 -17.81 -4.20
N GLU A 621 34.52 -18.89 -3.74
CA GLU A 621 33.95 -20.18 -3.40
C GLU A 621 33.11 -20.14 -2.11
N SER A 622 31.84 -20.57 -2.22
CA SER A 622 31.07 -21.12 -1.11
C SER A 622 31.14 -22.65 -1.22
N THR A 623 31.73 -23.29 -0.21
CA THR A 623 31.92 -24.72 -0.09
C THR A 623 30.61 -25.52 -0.22
N MET A 624 30.49 -26.28 -1.31
CA MET A 624 29.65 -27.48 -1.41
C MET A 624 30.55 -28.71 -1.58
N HIS A 625 30.41 -29.67 -0.68
CA HIS A 625 30.75 -31.08 -0.91
C HIS A 625 29.70 -31.91 -0.17
N ASN A 626 29.24 -33.06 -0.64
CA ASN A 626 29.07 -33.64 -1.97
C ASN A 626 28.29 -34.94 -1.69
N TRP A 627 27.20 -35.18 -2.40
CA TRP A 627 26.50 -36.47 -2.40
C TRP A 627 27.20 -37.40 -3.40
N PRO A 628 27.48 -38.68 -3.11
CA PRO A 628 28.26 -39.52 -4.01
C PRO A 628 27.38 -40.16 -5.10
N THR A 629 27.75 -39.96 -6.35
CA THR A 629 27.25 -40.74 -7.50
C THR A 629 28.22 -41.85 -7.88
N LEU A 630 27.67 -43.06 -7.99
CA LEU A 630 28.29 -44.30 -8.46
C LEU A 630 29.01 -44.12 -9.82
N GLN A 631 30.25 -44.59 -9.89
CA GLN A 631 30.88 -44.99 -11.16
C GLN A 631 30.88 -46.51 -11.31
N ARG A 632 30.48 -46.98 -12.50
CA ARG A 632 30.62 -48.35 -12.98
C ARG A 632 31.93 -48.49 -13.76
N GLY A 633 32.68 -49.56 -13.51
CA GLY A 633 33.47 -50.24 -14.54
C GLY A 633 34.84 -50.77 -14.11
N LYS A 634 34.95 -52.08 -13.83
CA LYS A 634 35.77 -53.08 -14.53
C LYS A 634 36.05 -54.31 -13.66
N SER A 635 36.42 -55.39 -14.33
CA SER A 635 36.17 -56.81 -14.05
C SER A 635 37.42 -57.62 -13.64
N VAL A 636 37.19 -58.58 -12.72
CA VAL A 636 37.72 -59.97 -12.64
C VAL A 636 39.21 -60.22 -12.34
N GLY A 637 39.47 -61.10 -11.36
CA GLY A 637 40.70 -61.90 -11.22
C GLY A 637 40.97 -62.41 -9.80
N ASP A 638 40.95 -63.73 -9.63
CA ASP A 638 40.91 -64.52 -8.38
C ASP A 638 42.15 -64.54 -7.45
N THR A 639 41.91 -65.10 -6.25
CA THR A 639 42.78 -65.94 -5.38
C THR A 639 43.35 -65.33 -4.10
N GLY A 640 43.20 -66.06 -2.98
CA GLY A 640 44.12 -66.00 -1.83
C GLY A 640 43.51 -65.60 -0.49
N SER A 641 43.25 -66.60 0.35
CA SER A 641 42.90 -66.53 1.77
C SER A 641 43.83 -65.68 2.65
N THR A 642 43.27 -64.91 3.60
CA THR A 642 43.52 -65.08 5.05
C THR A 642 42.63 -64.13 5.89
N SER A 643 42.27 -64.64 7.06
CA SER A 643 41.30 -64.17 8.04
C SER A 643 41.56 -62.79 8.64
N ASN A 644 40.51 -61.97 8.72
CA ASN A 644 40.26 -61.10 9.87
C ASN A 644 38.76 -61.04 10.15
N VAL A 645 38.36 -61.67 11.26
CA VAL A 645 37.00 -61.62 11.79
C VAL A 645 36.80 -60.26 12.43
N GLN A 646 36.02 -59.38 11.81
CA GLN A 646 35.41 -58.23 12.50
C GLN A 646 34.01 -58.64 12.94
N PHE A 647 33.83 -58.78 14.25
CA PHE A 647 32.52 -58.87 14.88
C PHE A 647 31.76 -57.56 14.63
N THR A 648 30.72 -57.59 13.80
CA THR A 648 29.66 -56.58 13.86
C THR A 648 28.61 -57.07 14.86
N PRO A 649 28.25 -56.26 15.87
CA PRO A 649 27.13 -56.62 16.72
C PRO A 649 25.88 -56.62 15.85
N ARG A 650 25.08 -57.69 15.93
CA ARG A 650 23.70 -57.66 15.44
C ARG A 650 22.97 -56.58 16.25
N LEU A 651 22.85 -55.40 15.68
CA LEU A 651 21.89 -54.40 16.12
C LEU A 651 20.50 -54.98 15.84
N ASP A 652 19.79 -55.28 16.92
CA ASP A 652 18.42 -55.77 16.86
C ASP A 652 17.54 -54.77 16.09
N ILE A 653 16.96 -55.22 14.98
CA ILE A 653 16.03 -54.46 14.12
C ILE A 653 14.80 -53.96 14.92
N GLN A 654 14.57 -54.49 16.11
CA GLN A 654 13.55 -54.01 17.05
C GLN A 654 13.90 -52.64 17.67
N GLU A 655 15.19 -52.32 17.87
CA GLU A 655 15.61 -51.02 18.40
C GLU A 655 15.52 -49.90 17.35
N GLU A 656 15.77 -50.19 16.06
CA GLU A 656 15.56 -49.22 14.97
C GLU A 656 14.08 -48.89 14.76
N ARG A 657 13.18 -49.86 14.96
CA ARG A 657 11.72 -49.59 14.97
C ARG A 657 11.30 -48.75 16.16
N LYS A 658 11.91 -48.94 17.34
CA LYS A 658 11.69 -48.07 18.50
C LYS A 658 12.26 -46.65 18.27
N ARG A 659 13.41 -46.51 17.61
CA ARG A 659 14.02 -45.20 17.31
C ARG A 659 13.30 -44.43 16.19
N LYS A 660 12.66 -45.11 15.23
CA LYS A 660 11.81 -44.46 14.20
C LYS A 660 10.46 -43.96 14.72
N ASN A 661 10.03 -44.38 15.91
CA ASN A 661 8.79 -43.89 16.55
C ASN A 661 8.96 -42.56 17.32
N MET A 662 10.12 -41.91 17.23
CA MET A 662 10.45 -40.70 17.98
C MET A 662 10.51 -39.43 17.11
N GLN A 663 9.95 -39.45 15.89
CA GLN A 663 9.64 -38.23 15.15
C GLN A 663 8.29 -37.70 15.66
N CYS A 664 8.25 -36.43 16.09
CA CYS A 664 7.05 -35.78 16.63
C CYS A 664 5.85 -35.96 15.69
N ASN A 665 4.89 -36.75 16.16
CA ASN A 665 3.66 -37.15 15.50
C ASN A 665 2.59 -36.02 15.57
N ILE A 666 2.90 -34.84 15.03
CA ILE A 666 2.00 -33.67 15.07
C ILE A 666 1.71 -33.16 13.66
N ILE A 667 0.43 -32.97 13.35
CA ILE A 667 -0.04 -32.24 12.16
C ILE A 667 -0.42 -30.82 12.60
N ILE A 668 0.09 -29.82 11.89
CA ILE A 668 -0.17 -28.39 12.18
C ILE A 668 -0.91 -27.77 11.00
N THR A 669 -2.06 -27.15 11.24
CA THR A 669 -2.85 -26.43 10.23
C THR A 669 -3.22 -25.02 10.70
N GLY A 670 -3.53 -24.12 9.76
CA GLY A 670 -3.94 -22.72 10.06
C GLY A 670 -2.94 -21.64 9.65
N ASN A 671 -2.15 -21.86 8.59
CA ASN A 671 -1.20 -20.91 7.99
C ASN A 671 -0.17 -20.35 8.98
N VAL A 672 0.55 -21.29 9.60
CA VAL A 672 1.51 -21.06 10.69
C VAL A 672 2.93 -20.88 10.12
N GLY A 673 3.62 -19.81 10.54
CA GLY A 673 5.01 -19.57 10.19
C GLY A 673 6.02 -20.45 10.94
N LYS A 674 7.31 -20.34 10.61
CA LYS A 674 8.36 -21.24 11.13
C LYS A 674 8.55 -21.10 12.64
N VAL A 675 8.55 -19.89 13.16
CA VAL A 675 8.78 -19.61 14.59
C VAL A 675 7.65 -20.21 15.42
N MET A 676 6.41 -20.12 14.92
CA MET A 676 5.28 -20.69 15.62
C MET A 676 5.22 -22.22 15.52
N GLN A 677 5.70 -22.83 14.44
CA GLN A 677 5.89 -24.29 14.37
C GLN A 677 6.90 -24.78 15.43
N GLU A 678 8.02 -24.08 15.61
CA GLU A 678 8.98 -24.38 16.67
C GLU A 678 8.36 -24.24 18.07
N SER A 679 7.58 -23.18 18.29
CA SER A 679 6.84 -22.99 19.54
C SER A 679 5.88 -24.14 19.85
N ILE A 680 5.17 -24.67 18.84
CA ILE A 680 4.27 -25.83 19.00
C ILE A 680 5.06 -27.08 19.39
N ILE A 681 6.22 -27.31 18.79
CA ILE A 681 7.07 -28.47 19.09
C ILE A 681 7.61 -28.39 20.53
N ILE A 682 8.07 -27.21 20.96
CA ILE A 682 8.54 -26.97 22.34
C ILE A 682 7.39 -27.20 23.33
N ALA A 683 6.21 -26.64 23.04
CA ALA A 683 5.02 -26.82 23.85
C ALA A 683 4.62 -28.30 23.97
N ASN A 684 4.63 -29.04 22.87
CA ASN A 684 4.32 -30.48 22.90
C ASN A 684 5.34 -31.27 23.73
N THR A 685 6.64 -30.98 23.56
CA THR A 685 7.70 -31.64 24.32
C THR A 685 7.53 -31.43 25.82
N TYR A 686 7.27 -30.19 26.24
CA TYR A 686 6.99 -29.87 27.63
C TYR A 686 5.69 -30.53 28.13
N SER A 687 4.64 -30.53 27.32
CA SER A 687 3.34 -31.14 27.66
C SER A 687 3.46 -32.64 27.92
N ILE A 688 4.18 -33.37 27.07
CA ILE A 688 4.43 -34.81 27.23
C ILE A 688 5.19 -35.06 28.53
N ASN A 689 6.28 -34.33 28.78
CA ASN A 689 7.07 -34.49 30.00
C ASN A 689 6.21 -34.25 31.26
N LEU A 690 5.35 -33.23 31.24
CA LEU A 690 4.46 -32.92 32.34
C LEU A 690 3.36 -33.99 32.50
N LEU A 691 2.73 -34.44 31.43
CA LEU A 691 1.69 -35.47 31.47
C LEU A 691 2.23 -36.84 31.94
N SER A 692 3.44 -37.21 31.54
CA SER A 692 4.12 -38.43 32.03
C SER A 692 4.35 -38.41 33.54
N SER A 693 4.42 -37.23 34.16
CA SER A 693 4.54 -37.10 35.62
C SER A 693 3.19 -37.19 36.36
N ILE A 694 2.08 -36.93 35.67
CA ILE A 694 0.74 -36.84 36.26
C ILE A 694 -0.07 -38.10 36.02
N ILE A 695 -0.04 -38.63 34.79
CA ILE A 695 -0.83 -39.79 34.36
C ILE A 695 0.08 -41.03 34.38
N PRO A 696 -0.21 -42.04 35.23
CA PRO A 696 0.55 -43.29 35.21
C PRO A 696 0.33 -44.02 33.87
N ASN A 697 1.40 -44.53 33.27
CA ASN A 697 1.40 -45.20 31.96
C ASN A 697 0.89 -44.34 30.78
N PHE A 698 1.25 -43.05 30.77
CA PHE A 698 0.92 -42.16 29.66
C PHE A 698 1.58 -42.59 28.33
N GLU A 699 0.76 -42.81 27.29
CA GLU A 699 1.22 -43.00 25.91
C GLU A 699 0.82 -41.79 25.06
N ALA A 700 1.79 -41.21 24.34
CA ALA A 700 1.54 -40.06 23.48
C ALA A 700 0.87 -40.49 22.17
N GLU A 701 -0.27 -39.86 21.86
CA GLU A 701 -1.02 -40.06 20.62
C GLU A 701 -0.53 -39.12 19.50
N TYR A 702 -0.93 -39.42 18.26
CA TYR A 702 -0.77 -38.52 17.12
C TYR A 702 -1.74 -37.34 17.25
N LEU A 703 -1.21 -36.11 17.33
CA LEU A 703 -2.03 -34.90 17.51
C LEU A 703 -2.17 -34.10 16.22
N HIS A 704 -3.34 -33.49 16.05
CA HIS A 704 -3.59 -32.45 15.05
C HIS A 704 -3.91 -31.16 15.80
N ILE A 705 -3.05 -30.17 15.62
CA ILE A 705 -3.21 -28.82 16.18
C ILE A 705 -3.64 -27.88 15.06
N ASN A 706 -4.83 -27.32 15.21
CA ASN A 706 -5.42 -26.37 14.26
C ASN A 706 -5.53 -24.99 14.89
N LEU A 707 -5.17 -23.96 14.13
CA LEU A 707 -5.41 -22.57 14.51
C LEU A 707 -6.50 -21.99 13.62
N SER A 708 -7.62 -21.60 14.22
CA SER A 708 -8.76 -20.99 13.52
C SER A 708 -8.35 -19.76 12.70
N GLU A 709 -9.00 -19.51 11.55
CA GLU A 709 -8.70 -18.45 10.55
C GLU A 709 -7.47 -18.73 9.67
N CYS A 710 -7.61 -19.55 8.63
CA CYS A 710 -6.51 -19.98 7.76
C CYS A 710 -5.96 -18.89 6.82
N ASP A 711 -6.69 -17.81 6.61
CA ASP A 711 -6.35 -16.81 5.57
C ASP A 711 -5.25 -15.83 6.02
N ILE A 712 -4.97 -15.77 7.32
CA ILE A 712 -4.02 -14.83 7.92
C ILE A 712 -2.77 -15.59 8.34
N LYS A 713 -1.59 -15.13 7.90
CA LYS A 713 -0.31 -15.70 8.33
C LYS A 713 -0.11 -15.37 9.81
N LYS A 714 0.09 -16.40 10.63
CA LYS A 714 0.35 -16.25 12.08
C LYS A 714 1.78 -16.71 12.36
N ASP A 715 2.59 -15.83 12.93
CA ASP A 715 3.99 -16.10 13.21
C ASP A 715 4.37 -15.42 14.54
N GLY A 716 5.05 -16.15 15.42
CA GLY A 716 5.48 -15.66 16.74
C GLY A 716 5.35 -16.70 17.85
N PRO A 717 6.23 -16.67 18.87
CA PRO A 717 6.28 -17.69 19.91
C PRO A 717 5.28 -17.45 21.07
N SER A 718 4.56 -16.32 21.05
CA SER A 718 3.76 -15.82 22.19
C SER A 718 2.49 -16.61 22.53
N ALA A 719 2.21 -17.69 21.79
CA ALA A 719 1.10 -18.62 22.05
C ALA A 719 1.57 -19.95 22.68
N GLY A 720 2.86 -20.07 23.05
CA GLY A 720 3.45 -21.29 23.59
C GLY A 720 2.66 -21.90 24.75
N ILE A 721 2.27 -21.06 25.72
CA ILE A 721 1.48 -21.47 26.88
C ILE A 721 0.09 -22.01 26.49
N ASN A 722 -0.54 -21.39 25.49
CA ASN A 722 -1.86 -21.78 25.03
C ASN A 722 -1.83 -23.15 24.39
N PHE A 723 -0.79 -23.45 23.59
CA PHE A 723 -0.58 -24.79 23.03
C PHE A 723 -0.44 -25.85 24.12
N VAL A 724 0.38 -25.61 25.14
CA VAL A 724 0.52 -26.54 26.27
C VAL A 724 -0.82 -26.76 26.97
N THR A 725 -1.57 -25.69 27.21
CA THR A 725 -2.86 -25.77 27.89
C THR A 725 -3.91 -26.51 27.06
N ALA A 726 -3.92 -26.30 25.74
CA ALA A 726 -4.82 -27.02 24.84
C ALA A 726 -4.50 -28.52 24.79
N ILE A 727 -3.21 -28.89 24.71
CA ILE A 727 -2.77 -30.29 24.72
C ILE A 727 -3.14 -30.97 26.05
N ILE A 728 -2.83 -30.33 27.18
CA ILE A 728 -3.17 -30.86 28.51
C ILE A 728 -4.68 -30.96 28.70
N SER A 729 -5.45 -29.95 28.28
CA SER A 729 -6.91 -29.94 28.31
C SER A 729 -7.49 -31.10 27.50
N TYR A 730 -6.93 -31.40 26.32
CA TYR A 730 -7.34 -32.52 25.48
C TYR A 730 -7.13 -33.87 26.16
N TYR A 731 -5.97 -34.09 26.79
CA TYR A 731 -5.65 -35.35 27.48
C TYR A 731 -6.44 -35.53 28.78
N LEU A 732 -6.59 -34.47 29.57
CA LEU A 732 -7.33 -34.52 30.83
C LEU A 732 -8.86 -34.49 30.64
N LYS A 733 -9.35 -34.21 29.42
CA LYS A 733 -10.77 -33.99 29.10
C LYS A 733 -11.43 -32.90 29.97
N ILE A 734 -10.64 -31.92 30.41
CA ILE A 734 -11.12 -30.77 31.18
C ILE A 734 -11.15 -29.55 30.27
N ALA A 735 -12.33 -28.97 30.07
CA ALA A 735 -12.49 -27.76 29.27
C ALA A 735 -11.93 -26.52 29.98
N VAL A 736 -11.31 -25.63 29.21
CA VAL A 736 -10.80 -24.34 29.70
C VAL A 736 -11.90 -23.28 29.54
N ASP A 737 -12.03 -22.39 30.52
CA ASP A 737 -13.01 -21.31 30.48
C ASP A 737 -12.76 -20.36 29.29
N ASN A 738 -13.82 -20.13 28.50
CA ASN A 738 -13.79 -19.25 27.33
C ASN A 738 -13.67 -17.75 27.68
N SER A 739 -13.81 -17.40 28.96
CA SER A 739 -13.61 -16.03 29.49
C SER A 739 -12.16 -15.72 29.87
N LEU A 740 -11.28 -16.74 29.81
CA LEU A 740 -9.85 -16.65 30.09
C LEU A 740 -9.05 -16.59 28.79
N CYS A 741 -8.10 -15.65 28.73
CA CYS A 741 -7.01 -15.71 27.76
C CYS A 741 -5.65 -15.72 28.45
N MET A 742 -4.67 -16.25 27.75
CA MET A 742 -3.28 -16.29 28.17
C MET A 742 -2.38 -15.95 26.98
N THR A 743 -1.20 -15.42 27.27
CA THR A 743 -0.15 -15.19 26.28
C THR A 743 1.21 -15.30 26.97
N GLY A 744 2.20 -15.81 26.26
CA GLY A 744 3.54 -16.00 26.78
C GLY A 744 4.30 -17.00 25.94
N GLU A 745 5.60 -16.76 25.79
CA GLU A 745 6.50 -17.74 25.21
C GLU A 745 6.89 -18.76 26.27
N ILE A 746 6.96 -20.04 25.89
CA ILE A 746 7.31 -21.13 26.81
C ILE A 746 8.66 -21.75 26.42
N THR A 747 9.48 -22.01 27.43
CA THR A 747 10.74 -22.76 27.27
C THR A 747 10.52 -24.26 27.51
N LEU A 748 11.48 -25.09 27.10
CA LEU A 748 11.45 -26.54 27.37
C LEU A 748 11.41 -26.89 28.87
N ASN A 749 11.86 -25.97 29.74
CA ASN A 749 11.84 -26.14 31.18
C ASN A 749 10.53 -25.66 31.83
N GLY A 750 9.61 -25.04 31.08
CA GLY A 750 8.34 -24.53 31.58
C GLY A 750 8.37 -23.08 32.07
N HIS A 751 9.50 -22.37 31.96
CA HIS A 751 9.56 -20.93 32.21
C HIS A 751 8.81 -20.15 31.13
N ILE A 752 8.12 -19.10 31.58
CA ILE A 752 7.32 -18.21 30.75
C ILE A 752 8.12 -16.94 30.49
N GLN A 753 8.41 -16.65 29.23
CA GLN A 753 9.17 -15.48 28.81
C GLN A 753 8.27 -14.31 28.41
N LYS A 754 8.86 -13.12 28.47
CA LYS A 754 8.26 -11.85 28.08
C LYS A 754 7.77 -11.86 26.63
N ILE A 755 6.66 -11.18 26.38
CA ILE A 755 6.09 -10.98 25.05
C ILE A 755 6.04 -9.50 24.66
N GLY A 756 6.05 -9.21 23.35
CA GLY A 756 5.74 -7.89 22.81
C GLY A 756 4.25 -7.66 22.54
N GLY A 757 3.88 -6.40 22.26
CA GLY A 757 2.53 -6.01 21.86
C GLY A 757 1.46 -6.21 22.94
N LEU A 758 1.84 -5.99 24.21
CA LEU A 758 0.95 -6.26 25.34
C LEU A 758 -0.32 -5.40 25.30
N MET A 759 -0.18 -4.12 24.94
CA MET A 759 -1.29 -3.19 24.83
C MET A 759 -2.38 -3.68 23.90
N GLU A 760 -2.00 -4.05 22.68
CA GLU A 760 -2.92 -4.48 21.66
C GLU A 760 -3.61 -5.79 22.04
N LYS A 761 -2.85 -6.70 22.66
CA LYS A 761 -3.39 -7.94 23.20
C LYS A 761 -4.43 -7.69 24.30
N VAL A 762 -4.19 -6.73 25.21
CA VAL A 762 -5.15 -6.37 26.26
C VAL A 762 -6.40 -5.70 25.68
N ILE A 763 -6.24 -4.75 24.74
CA ILE A 763 -7.37 -4.07 24.08
C ILE A 763 -8.24 -5.08 23.33
N VAL A 764 -7.63 -6.04 22.65
CA VAL A 764 -8.34 -7.10 21.94
C VAL A 764 -9.04 -8.02 22.92
N ALA A 765 -8.39 -8.43 24.00
CA ALA A 765 -9.03 -9.19 25.06
C ALA A 765 -10.30 -8.48 25.57
N LYS A 766 -10.20 -7.17 25.84
CA LYS A 766 -11.32 -6.33 26.28
C LYS A 766 -12.44 -6.28 25.23
N ASN A 767 -12.09 -6.01 23.98
CA ASN A 767 -13.05 -5.90 22.88
C ASN A 767 -13.83 -7.19 22.62
N PHE A 768 -13.24 -8.34 22.93
CA PHE A 768 -13.87 -9.65 22.84
C PHE A 768 -14.54 -10.12 24.15
N GLY A 769 -14.55 -9.28 25.19
CA GLY A 769 -15.24 -9.55 26.46
C GLY A 769 -14.52 -10.54 27.37
N ILE A 770 -13.20 -10.72 27.22
CA ILE A 770 -12.39 -11.51 28.15
C ILE A 770 -12.25 -10.76 29.46
N ARG A 771 -12.52 -11.46 30.56
CA ARG A 771 -12.49 -10.89 31.91
C ARG A 771 -11.22 -11.27 32.67
N LYS A 772 -10.56 -12.37 32.29
CA LYS A 772 -9.35 -12.87 32.94
C LYS A 772 -8.22 -13.01 31.94
N LEU A 773 -7.06 -12.45 32.26
CA LEU A 773 -5.90 -12.47 31.39
C LEU A 773 -4.65 -12.94 32.16
N MET A 774 -3.95 -13.95 31.65
CA MET A 774 -2.67 -14.40 32.19
C MET A 774 -1.51 -13.85 31.34
N ILE A 775 -0.58 -13.17 31.98
CA ILE A 775 0.54 -12.45 31.34
C ILE A 775 1.86 -12.86 32.01
N PRO A 776 3.00 -12.91 31.28
CA PRO A 776 4.31 -13.17 31.89
C PRO A 776 4.64 -12.18 33.00
N ARG A 777 5.27 -12.64 34.07
CA ARG A 777 5.72 -11.77 35.18
C ARG A 777 6.70 -10.69 34.72
N ASP A 778 7.49 -10.97 33.68
CA ASP A 778 8.44 -10.01 33.10
C ASP A 778 7.76 -8.83 32.37
N ASN A 779 6.46 -8.93 32.07
CA ASN A 779 5.66 -7.88 31.43
C ASN A 779 4.94 -6.97 32.44
N VAL A 780 5.13 -7.14 33.76
CA VAL A 780 4.43 -6.35 34.79
C VAL A 780 4.66 -4.84 34.62
N GLN A 781 5.92 -4.42 34.43
CA GLN A 781 6.25 -3.00 34.27
C GLN A 781 5.58 -2.39 33.03
N GLU A 782 5.56 -3.11 31.92
CA GLU A 782 4.86 -2.66 30.72
C GLU A 782 3.36 -2.59 30.93
N TYR A 783 2.77 -3.57 31.62
CA TYR A 783 1.36 -3.54 31.97
C TYR A 783 1.00 -2.36 32.87
N GLU A 784 1.85 -2.02 33.83
CA GLU A 784 1.65 -0.89 34.73
C GLU A 784 1.72 0.47 34.02
N LEU A 785 2.47 0.59 32.94
CA LEU A 785 2.52 1.79 32.11
C LEU A 785 1.27 1.99 31.23
N LEU A 786 0.40 0.98 31.13
CA LEU A 786 -0.76 1.08 30.25
C LEU A 786 -1.80 2.06 30.82
N PRO A 787 -2.53 2.79 29.96
CA PRO A 787 -3.58 3.68 30.40
C PRO A 787 -4.68 2.95 31.20
N ASN A 788 -5.22 3.60 32.22
CA ASN A 788 -6.20 2.99 33.13
C ASN A 788 -7.45 2.44 32.41
N TYR A 789 -7.93 3.14 31.39
CA TYR A 789 -9.11 2.72 30.62
C TYR A 789 -8.91 1.38 29.89
N VAL A 790 -7.66 0.97 29.62
CA VAL A 790 -7.33 -0.35 29.03
C VAL A 790 -7.34 -1.45 30.09
N LYS A 791 -6.95 -1.11 31.33
CA LYS A 791 -6.85 -2.05 32.47
C LYS A 791 -8.21 -2.34 33.11
N GLU A 792 -9.12 -1.38 33.08
CA GLU A 792 -10.48 -1.54 33.62
C GLU A 792 -11.19 -2.76 33.02
N ASP A 793 -11.98 -3.46 33.85
CA ASP A 793 -12.77 -4.66 33.51
C ASP A 793 -11.99 -5.95 33.18
N ILE A 794 -10.65 -5.95 33.32
CA ILE A 794 -9.82 -7.15 33.13
C ILE A 794 -9.05 -7.48 34.41
N GLN A 795 -9.24 -8.69 34.92
CA GLN A 795 -8.43 -9.25 35.99
C GLN A 795 -7.17 -9.90 35.41
N VAL A 796 -6.00 -9.35 35.75
CA VAL A 796 -4.70 -9.88 35.30
C VAL A 796 -4.06 -10.77 36.37
N SER A 797 -3.50 -11.91 35.92
CA SER A 797 -2.67 -12.79 36.74
C SER A 797 -1.28 -12.91 36.14
N TYR A 798 -0.25 -12.67 36.95
CA TYR A 798 1.15 -12.70 36.51
C TYR A 798 1.78 -14.04 36.78
N VAL A 799 2.34 -14.66 35.74
CA VAL A 799 2.86 -16.02 35.77
C VAL A 799 4.32 -16.08 35.32
N HIS A 800 5.14 -16.84 36.05
CA HIS A 800 6.56 -17.02 35.74
C HIS A 800 6.87 -18.45 35.26
N HIS A 801 6.06 -19.42 35.68
CA HIS A 801 6.24 -20.82 35.32
C HIS A 801 4.90 -21.46 34.98
N TYR A 802 4.89 -22.36 34.00
CA TYR A 802 3.65 -23.00 33.53
C TYR A 802 2.89 -23.77 34.63
N TYR A 803 3.59 -24.26 35.65
CA TYR A 803 2.96 -24.93 36.80
C TYR A 803 1.94 -24.04 37.54
N GLU A 804 2.16 -22.73 37.60
CA GLU A 804 1.21 -21.77 38.18
C GLU A 804 -0.11 -21.72 37.38
N ILE A 805 0.00 -21.83 36.05
CA ILE A 805 -1.16 -21.90 35.14
C ILE A 805 -1.87 -23.24 35.31
N PHE A 806 -1.11 -24.35 35.31
CA PHE A 806 -1.66 -25.69 35.48
C PHE A 806 -2.48 -25.81 36.76
N THR A 807 -1.93 -25.36 37.89
CA THR A 807 -2.59 -25.39 39.19
C THR A 807 -3.81 -24.48 39.25
N SER A 808 -3.77 -23.32 38.59
CA SER A 808 -4.92 -22.40 38.51
C SER A 808 -6.08 -22.94 37.68
N LEU A 809 -5.82 -23.76 36.65
CA LEU A 809 -6.85 -24.19 35.69
C LEU A 809 -7.35 -25.61 35.95
N PHE A 810 -6.49 -26.51 36.43
CA PHE A 810 -6.80 -27.93 36.58
C PHE A 810 -6.86 -28.35 38.05
N THR A 811 -7.51 -27.53 38.89
CA THR A 811 -7.60 -27.70 40.36
C THR A 811 -8.17 -29.05 40.83
N ASN A 812 -8.92 -29.75 39.98
CA ASN A 812 -9.54 -31.03 40.30
C ASN A 812 -8.63 -32.25 40.06
N VAL A 813 -7.46 -32.05 39.43
CA VAL A 813 -6.46 -33.10 39.22
C VAL A 813 -5.54 -33.13 40.43
N GLY A 814 -6.06 -33.63 41.56
CA GLY A 814 -5.28 -33.79 42.78
C GLY A 814 -5.96 -33.39 44.09
N LYS A 815 -7.15 -33.91 44.40
CA LYS A 815 -7.31 -34.48 45.74
C LYS A 815 -6.67 -35.86 45.67
N GLY A 816 -5.42 -35.98 46.13
CA GLY A 816 -4.71 -37.26 46.23
C GLY A 816 -5.58 -38.31 46.93
N PRO A 817 -5.26 -39.61 46.79
CA PRO A 817 -6.14 -40.69 47.25
C PRO A 817 -6.49 -40.47 48.72
N LYS A 818 -7.77 -40.19 49.00
CA LYS A 818 -8.29 -40.47 50.34
C LYS A 818 -8.14 -41.98 50.51
N LYS A 819 -7.38 -42.40 51.52
CA LYS A 819 -7.27 -43.81 51.92
C LYS A 819 -8.67 -44.43 51.95
N GLY A 820 -8.88 -45.44 51.11
CA GLY A 820 -10.07 -46.29 51.11
C GLY A 820 -11.15 -45.87 50.12
N GLY A 821 -11.19 -46.55 48.97
CA GLY A 821 -12.31 -46.50 48.03
C GLY A 821 -11.84 -46.54 46.58
N SER A 822 -11.68 -47.74 46.03
CA SER A 822 -11.45 -47.98 44.61
C SER A 822 -12.66 -47.49 43.78
N PRO A 823 -12.48 -46.66 42.74
CA PRO A 823 -13.50 -46.48 41.72
C PRO A 823 -13.39 -47.61 40.69
N SER A 824 -14.48 -48.35 40.52
CA SER A 824 -14.70 -49.30 39.44
C SER A 824 -14.80 -48.57 38.10
N LEU A 825 -14.05 -49.06 37.11
CA LEU A 825 -14.13 -48.71 35.69
C LEU A 825 -15.53 -48.90 35.11
#